data_AF-A0A2Y9GWW9-F1
#
_entry.id   AF-A0A2Y9GWW9-F1
#
_cell.length_a   1.000
_cell.length_b   1.000
_cell.length_c   1.000
_cell.angle_alpha   90.00
_cell.angle_beta   90.00
_cell.angle_gamma   90.00
#
_symmetry.space_group_name_H-M   'P 1'
#
loop_
_entity.id
_entity.type
_entity.pdbx_description
1 polymer ?
#
loop_
_entity_poly.entity_id
_entity_poly.type
_entity_poly.pdbx_seq_one_letter_code
_entity_poly.pdbx_strand_id
1 'polypeptide(L)'
;MVTLLESIAYSGFVNKTVLLKAVHLQGHEGPVYAVHALYQRRASDVELHTLIVSAASDSTVRIWSKKGSEVTCLQTLNFENGFTLALCLSYLPNTDVPILACGDDDCKIHLFVQRDDQFQKVLLLCGHEDWIRGVEWATFGRDLFLASCSQDCLIRMWRLYIKSTSLETQDDDNIKLKENTFTIEKESIKIAFAVTLETVLAGHENWVNAVHWQPSFYKDGVLQQPMRLLSASMDKTMILWAPDEESGVWLEQVRVGEVGGNTLGFYDCQFNEDGSMIIAHAFHGALHLWKQNAANPREWTPEIVISGHFDGVQDLMWDPEGEFIITVGTDQTTRLFAPWNRKDQSEVTWHEIARPQIHGYDLKCLAMISRFQFVSGADEKVLRVFSAPRNFVENFCAITGQSLDLVLCNQDSDLPEGATVPALGLSNKAVFQGDTASQPSDEEELLTSTSFEYQPVAFHPSILTEPPTEDHLLQNTLWPEVQKLYGHGYEIFCVACSNSKALLASACKAAKKEHAAIILWNTTSWKQVQNLVFHSLTVTQMAFSPNDKFLLAVSRDRTWSLWKRQDTISPELDPVFSLFAFTNKVTAVHSRIIWSCDWSPDSKYFFTGSRDKKVVAWGECDSSDDSMEHSIGPCSSVLDVGGAVTAVGVCPLLSLSQRYVVAVGLECGKVCLYTWKKTDQVPEINDWTHCVETSQSQSHTLAIKKLCWKNCNGKTEQNEAEGAEWLHFASCGEDHTVKIYKVNRCAL
;
A
#
# COMPACT_ATOMS: atom_id res chain seq x y z
N MET A 1 11.48 -13.67 -14.52
CA MET A 1 11.79 -12.48 -15.37
C MET A 1 12.30 -11.41 -14.43
N VAL A 2 13.54 -10.94 -14.59
CA VAL A 2 14.08 -9.83 -13.77
C VAL A 2 14.13 -8.59 -14.64
N THR A 3 13.46 -7.53 -14.19
CA THR A 3 13.56 -6.22 -14.82
C THR A 3 14.62 -5.44 -14.05
N LEU A 4 15.80 -5.24 -14.65
CA LEU A 4 16.79 -4.34 -14.06
C LEU A 4 16.36 -2.91 -14.32
N LEU A 5 16.19 -2.14 -13.24
CA LEU A 5 15.89 -0.72 -13.27
C LEU A 5 17.22 0.03 -13.20
N GLU A 6 17.64 0.64 -14.31
CA GLU A 6 18.75 1.59 -14.29
C GLU A 6 18.30 2.82 -13.49
N SER A 7 18.83 2.94 -12.26
CA SER A 7 18.41 3.86 -11.19
C SER A 7 17.02 3.58 -10.61
N ILE A 8 17.00 2.92 -9.44
CA ILE A 8 16.07 3.32 -8.39
C ILE A 8 16.92 4.22 -7.49
N ALA A 9 16.91 5.52 -7.75
CA ALA A 9 17.07 6.40 -6.62
C ALA A 9 15.81 6.17 -5.79
N TYR A 10 15.95 5.68 -4.56
CA TYR A 10 15.02 6.10 -3.51
C TYR A 10 15.23 7.60 -3.34
N SER A 11 14.76 8.40 -4.31
CA SER A 11 14.46 9.79 -4.04
C SER A 11 13.14 9.76 -3.27
N GLY A 12 13.23 9.46 -1.98
CA GLY A 12 12.16 9.67 -1.01
C GLY A 12 11.75 11.15 -0.86
N PHE A 13 12.02 11.97 -1.86
CA PHE A 13 11.74 13.39 -1.92
C PHE A 13 11.32 13.70 -3.37
N VAL A 14 10.01 13.68 -3.58
CA VAL A 14 9.23 14.48 -4.53
C VAL A 14 9.78 14.63 -5.96
N ASN A 15 8.94 14.18 -6.91
CA ASN A 15 8.88 14.49 -8.34
C ASN A 15 9.60 13.53 -9.33
N LYS A 16 8.75 12.66 -9.91
CA LYS A 16 8.89 11.86 -11.13
C LYS A 16 9.93 10.74 -11.09
N THR A 17 9.47 9.55 -10.71
CA THR A 17 10.08 8.28 -11.16
C THR A 17 9.82 8.14 -12.66
N VAL A 18 10.74 8.65 -13.49
CA VAL A 18 10.75 8.32 -14.92
C VAL A 18 11.53 7.04 -15.08
N LEU A 19 10.85 5.97 -15.48
CA LEU A 19 11.49 4.77 -15.99
C LEU A 19 12.28 5.16 -17.26
N LEU A 20 13.59 5.38 -17.15
CA LEU A 20 14.42 5.81 -18.28
C LEU A 20 14.72 4.65 -19.24
N LYS A 21 14.90 3.43 -18.72
CA LYS A 21 15.13 2.21 -19.51
C LYS A 21 14.95 0.96 -18.66
N ALA A 22 14.36 -0.09 -19.24
CA ALA A 22 14.21 -1.40 -18.63
C ALA A 22 14.89 -2.44 -19.53
N VAL A 23 15.69 -3.32 -18.93
CA VAL A 23 16.27 -4.46 -19.65
C VAL A 23 15.84 -5.75 -18.97
N HIS A 24 15.34 -6.69 -19.78
CA HIS A 24 14.78 -7.95 -19.30
C HIS A 24 15.87 -9.02 -19.25
N LEU A 25 16.11 -9.58 -18.06
CA LEU A 25 16.91 -10.78 -17.90
C LEU A 25 15.99 -12.00 -17.90
N GLN A 26 16.09 -12.81 -18.95
CA GLN A 26 15.33 -14.06 -19.10
C GLN A 26 16.24 -15.26 -18.85
N GLY A 27 15.83 -16.15 -17.94
CA GLY A 27 16.55 -17.38 -17.67
C GLY A 27 16.08 -18.09 -16.40
N HIS A 28 15.78 -17.35 -15.33
CA HIS A 28 15.28 -17.97 -14.11
C HIS A 28 13.91 -18.63 -14.29
N GLU A 29 13.75 -19.81 -13.70
CA GLU A 29 12.51 -20.61 -13.72
C GLU A 29 11.63 -20.38 -12.47
N GLY A 30 12.14 -19.64 -11.48
CA GLY A 30 11.41 -19.27 -10.27
C GLY A 30 11.54 -17.78 -9.91
N PRO A 31 10.80 -17.31 -8.87
CA PRO A 31 11.00 -16.00 -8.26
C PRO A 31 12.47 -15.70 -7.92
N VAL A 32 12.90 -14.48 -8.23
CA VAL A 32 14.25 -13.97 -7.96
C VAL A 32 14.26 -13.30 -6.59
N TYR A 33 15.23 -13.67 -5.74
CA TYR A 33 15.33 -13.19 -4.36
C TYR A 33 16.31 -12.03 -4.20
N ALA A 34 17.44 -12.09 -4.90
CA ALA A 34 18.50 -11.10 -4.77
C ALA A 34 19.10 -10.78 -6.14
N VAL A 35 19.48 -9.51 -6.32
CA VAL A 35 20.18 -9.01 -7.50
C VAL A 35 21.23 -8.01 -7.04
N HIS A 36 22.44 -8.09 -7.62
CA HIS A 36 23.48 -7.10 -7.40
C HIS A 36 24.24 -6.85 -8.70
N ALA A 37 24.79 -5.64 -8.85
CA ALA A 37 25.52 -5.25 -10.07
C ALA A 37 26.80 -4.50 -9.74
N LEU A 38 27.78 -4.62 -10.62
CA LEU A 38 29.11 -4.02 -10.50
C LEU A 38 29.54 -3.52 -11.89
N TYR A 39 30.10 -2.31 -11.97
CA TYR A 39 30.72 -1.84 -13.21
C TYR A 39 32.10 -2.48 -13.39
N GLN A 40 32.33 -3.11 -14.53
CA GLN A 40 33.61 -3.70 -14.92
C GLN A 40 34.34 -2.79 -15.90
N ARG A 41 35.54 -2.36 -15.52
CA ARG A 41 36.44 -1.62 -16.41
C ARG A 41 37.33 -2.62 -17.16
N ARG A 42 37.14 -2.76 -18.47
CA ARG A 42 38.06 -3.50 -19.35
C ARG A 42 38.97 -2.50 -20.04
N ALA A 43 40.29 -2.73 -20.00
CA ALA A 43 41.30 -1.78 -20.48
C ALA A 43 41.20 -1.39 -21.98
N SER A 44 40.36 -2.08 -22.75
CA SER A 44 40.18 -1.91 -24.20
C SER A 44 38.82 -1.38 -24.64
N ASP A 45 37.84 -1.21 -23.74
CA ASP A 45 36.47 -0.83 -24.13
C ASP A 45 36.16 0.64 -23.78
N VAL A 46 35.62 1.38 -24.75
CA VAL A 46 35.09 2.75 -24.56
C VAL A 46 33.73 2.71 -23.85
N GLU A 47 33.06 1.55 -23.82
CA GLU A 47 31.73 1.35 -23.23
C GLU A 47 31.79 0.66 -21.86
N LEU A 48 31.06 1.22 -20.89
CA LEU A 48 30.88 0.64 -19.56
C LEU A 48 30.21 -0.74 -19.65
N HIS A 49 30.90 -1.76 -19.15
CA HIS A 49 30.32 -3.09 -18.95
C HIS A 49 29.76 -3.20 -17.54
N THR A 50 28.56 -3.74 -17.40
CA THR A 50 27.96 -4.04 -16.10
C THR A 50 27.89 -5.55 -15.93
N LEU A 51 28.54 -6.05 -14.88
CA LEU A 51 28.40 -7.41 -14.41
C LEU A 51 27.23 -7.47 -13.42
N ILE A 52 26.29 -8.38 -13.66
CA ILE A 52 25.08 -8.50 -12.84
C ILE A 52 25.01 -9.94 -12.32
N VAL A 53 24.61 -10.11 -11.07
CA VAL A 53 24.30 -11.41 -10.48
C VAL A 53 22.86 -11.44 -10.02
N SER A 54 22.20 -12.57 -10.18
CA SER A 54 20.83 -12.80 -9.69
C SER A 54 20.68 -14.20 -9.11
N ALA A 55 20.02 -14.32 -7.96
CA ALA A 55 19.67 -15.59 -7.32
C ALA A 55 18.17 -15.79 -7.35
N ALA A 56 17.72 -17.03 -7.51
CA ALA A 56 16.31 -17.36 -7.53
C ALA A 56 16.00 -18.68 -6.82
N SER A 57 14.70 -18.89 -6.59
CA SER A 57 14.10 -20.14 -6.09
C SER A 57 14.25 -21.35 -7.00
N ASP A 58 14.84 -21.20 -8.20
CA ASP A 58 15.22 -22.32 -9.06
C ASP A 58 16.58 -22.94 -8.66
N SER A 59 17.10 -22.59 -7.47
CA SER A 59 18.40 -23.02 -6.95
C SER A 59 19.58 -22.63 -7.85
N THR A 60 19.44 -21.55 -8.62
CA THR A 60 20.53 -21.03 -9.47
C THR A 60 20.91 -19.60 -9.11
N VAL A 61 22.21 -19.33 -9.26
CA VAL A 61 22.76 -17.98 -9.35
C VAL A 61 23.23 -17.75 -10.77
N ARG A 62 22.68 -16.75 -11.45
CA ARG A 62 23.02 -16.40 -12.83
C ARG A 62 23.89 -15.16 -12.87
N ILE A 63 24.94 -15.23 -13.68
CA ILE A 63 25.89 -14.14 -13.94
C ILE A 63 25.57 -13.61 -15.33
N TRP A 64 25.41 -12.30 -15.44
CA TRP A 64 25.07 -11.62 -16.68
C TRP A 64 26.08 -10.54 -17.00
N SER A 65 26.35 -10.35 -18.28
CA SER A 65 27.07 -9.19 -18.80
C SER A 65 26.11 -8.30 -19.56
N LYS A 66 26.10 -7.03 -19.21
CA LYS A 66 25.38 -5.99 -19.93
C LYS A 66 26.37 -5.06 -20.64
N LYS A 67 26.20 -4.91 -21.94
CA LYS A 67 26.91 -3.93 -22.78
C LYS A 67 25.86 -3.11 -23.55
N GLY A 68 25.77 -1.82 -23.26
CA GLY A 68 24.69 -0.97 -23.80
C GLY A 68 23.31 -1.50 -23.40
N SER A 69 22.49 -1.91 -24.38
CA SER A 69 21.18 -2.56 -24.16
C SER A 69 21.21 -4.08 -24.25
N GLU A 70 22.31 -4.67 -24.71
CA GLU A 70 22.42 -6.13 -24.82
C GLU A 70 22.79 -6.74 -23.48
N VAL A 71 22.11 -7.82 -23.12
CA VAL A 71 22.44 -8.61 -21.93
C VAL A 71 22.57 -10.07 -22.31
N THR A 72 23.64 -10.68 -21.82
CA THR A 72 23.95 -12.10 -22.04
C THR A 72 24.20 -12.78 -20.70
N CYS A 73 23.67 -13.99 -20.52
CA CYS A 73 24.02 -14.83 -19.39
C CYS A 73 25.40 -15.44 -19.65
N LEU A 74 26.39 -15.09 -18.83
CA LEU A 74 27.76 -15.59 -18.95
C LEU A 74 27.90 -16.98 -18.32
N GLN A 75 27.24 -17.20 -17.18
CA GLN A 75 27.38 -18.41 -16.39
C GLN A 75 26.16 -18.63 -15.52
N THR A 76 25.82 -19.89 -15.28
CA THR A 76 24.82 -20.31 -14.29
C THR A 76 25.51 -21.21 -13.26
N LEU A 77 25.48 -20.80 -11.99
CA LEU A 77 25.91 -21.60 -10.86
C LEU A 77 24.70 -22.33 -10.31
N ASN A 78 24.82 -23.66 -10.14
CA ASN A 78 23.74 -24.50 -9.64
C ASN A 78 24.04 -24.92 -8.20
N PHE A 79 23.10 -24.70 -7.30
CA PHE A 79 23.17 -25.02 -5.86
C PHE A 79 22.36 -26.28 -5.51
N GLU A 80 21.98 -27.05 -6.52
CA GLU A 80 21.20 -28.29 -6.44
C GLU A 80 19.85 -28.09 -5.75
N ASN A 81 19.79 -28.35 -4.44
CA ASN A 81 18.59 -28.20 -3.62
C ASN A 81 18.67 -26.99 -2.66
N GLY A 82 19.78 -26.27 -2.64
CA GLY A 82 19.97 -25.09 -1.79
C GLY A 82 19.37 -23.83 -2.42
N PHE A 83 19.07 -22.85 -1.56
CA PHE A 83 18.52 -21.56 -1.95
C PHE A 83 19.45 -20.43 -1.54
N THR A 84 20.00 -19.75 -2.54
CA THR A 84 20.79 -18.54 -2.30
C THR A 84 19.86 -17.36 -2.08
N LEU A 85 19.80 -16.89 -0.83
CA LEU A 85 18.87 -15.84 -0.40
C LEU A 85 19.49 -14.45 -0.51
N ALA A 86 20.83 -14.34 -0.44
CA ALA A 86 21.54 -13.06 -0.50
C ALA A 86 22.80 -13.15 -1.38
N LEU A 87 23.09 -12.06 -2.11
CA LEU A 87 24.23 -11.96 -3.03
C LEU A 87 24.88 -10.58 -2.95
N CYS A 88 26.21 -10.53 -2.99
CA CYS A 88 26.93 -9.27 -3.15
C CYS A 88 28.22 -9.45 -3.97
N LEU A 89 28.45 -8.54 -4.91
CA LEU A 89 29.70 -8.46 -5.70
C LEU A 89 30.61 -7.36 -5.17
N SER A 90 31.91 -7.61 -5.20
CA SER A 90 32.94 -6.59 -5.02
C SER A 90 34.19 -6.95 -5.82
N TYR A 91 35.26 -6.18 -5.67
CA TYR A 91 36.58 -6.49 -6.18
C TYR A 91 37.49 -6.97 -5.05
N LEU A 92 38.31 -7.99 -5.33
CA LEU A 92 39.35 -8.41 -4.41
C LEU A 92 40.35 -7.26 -4.16
N PRO A 93 40.82 -7.06 -2.92
CA PRO A 93 41.73 -5.98 -2.56
C PRO A 93 42.91 -5.81 -3.51
N ASN A 94 43.15 -4.56 -3.95
CA ASN A 94 44.20 -4.18 -4.90
C ASN A 94 44.20 -4.96 -6.24
N THR A 95 43.04 -5.45 -6.67
CA THR A 95 42.87 -6.10 -7.97
C THR A 95 41.55 -5.70 -8.63
N ASP A 96 41.46 -5.92 -9.95
CA ASP A 96 40.19 -5.80 -10.69
C ASP A 96 39.45 -7.15 -10.81
N VAL A 97 39.74 -8.11 -9.92
CA VAL A 97 39.15 -9.45 -9.97
C VAL A 97 37.86 -9.47 -9.15
N PRO A 98 36.69 -9.71 -9.76
CA PRO A 98 35.44 -9.79 -9.03
C PRO A 98 35.39 -10.96 -8.04
N ILE A 99 34.86 -10.68 -6.86
CA ILE A 99 34.45 -11.66 -5.86
C ILE A 99 32.94 -11.58 -5.65
N LEU A 100 32.30 -12.73 -5.56
CA LEU A 100 30.89 -12.90 -5.26
C LEU A 100 30.73 -13.62 -3.91
N ALA A 101 29.97 -13.04 -3.00
CA ALA A 101 29.47 -13.72 -1.81
C ALA A 101 28.01 -14.16 -2.04
N CYS A 102 27.72 -15.42 -1.71
CA CYS A 102 26.38 -16.00 -1.71
C CYS A 102 26.04 -16.47 -0.30
N GLY A 103 25.01 -15.89 0.32
CA GLY A 103 24.44 -16.37 1.59
C GLY A 103 23.32 -17.37 1.30
N ASP A 104 23.44 -18.58 1.83
CA ASP A 104 22.58 -19.72 1.51
C ASP A 104 21.69 -20.14 2.70
N ASP A 105 20.70 -20.98 2.41
CA ASP A 105 19.85 -21.67 3.39
C ASP A 105 20.57 -22.82 4.14
N ASP A 106 21.79 -23.17 3.74
CA ASP A 106 22.65 -24.13 4.43
C ASP A 106 23.46 -23.54 5.60
N CYS A 107 23.16 -22.29 5.95
CA CYS A 107 23.79 -21.46 6.99
C CYS A 107 25.25 -21.06 6.67
N LYS A 108 25.70 -21.18 5.41
CA LYS A 108 27.08 -20.86 5.01
C LYS A 108 27.14 -19.77 3.93
N ILE A 109 28.27 -19.09 3.90
CA ILE A 109 28.58 -18.10 2.86
C ILE A 109 29.53 -18.72 1.86
N HIS A 110 29.10 -18.82 0.60
CA HIS A 110 29.90 -19.36 -0.48
C HIS A 110 30.60 -18.20 -1.20
N LEU A 111 31.93 -18.22 -1.23
CA LEU A 111 32.74 -17.23 -1.93
C LEU A 111 33.18 -17.76 -3.29
N PHE A 112 32.91 -16.99 -4.34
CA PHE A 112 33.34 -17.28 -5.70
C PHE A 112 34.21 -16.14 -6.23
N VAL A 113 35.23 -16.47 -7.00
CA VAL A 113 36.13 -15.49 -7.63
C VAL A 113 36.13 -15.74 -9.13
N GLN A 114 36.11 -14.67 -9.92
CA GLN A 114 36.19 -14.79 -11.38
C GLN A 114 37.61 -15.16 -11.82
N ARG A 115 37.74 -16.29 -12.54
CA ARG A 115 38.97 -16.78 -13.17
C ARG A 115 38.64 -17.30 -14.56
N ASP A 116 39.42 -16.90 -15.56
CA ASP A 116 39.18 -17.28 -16.97
C ASP A 116 37.73 -17.00 -17.40
N ASP A 117 37.25 -15.80 -17.08
CA ASP A 117 35.88 -15.31 -17.30
C ASP A 117 34.75 -16.09 -16.58
N GLN A 118 35.06 -17.09 -15.74
CA GLN A 118 34.08 -17.85 -14.96
C GLN A 118 34.28 -17.69 -13.45
N PHE A 119 33.18 -17.57 -12.71
CA PHE A 119 33.17 -17.64 -11.25
C PHE A 119 33.41 -19.07 -10.78
N GLN A 120 34.43 -19.24 -9.96
CA GLN A 120 34.80 -20.51 -9.34
C GLN A 120 34.73 -20.38 -7.83
N LYS A 121 34.17 -21.38 -7.14
CA LYS A 121 34.08 -21.41 -5.68
C LYS A 121 35.50 -21.49 -5.10
N VAL A 122 35.84 -20.56 -4.21
CA VAL A 122 37.17 -20.50 -3.57
C VAL A 122 37.13 -20.82 -2.08
N LEU A 123 36.03 -20.46 -1.40
CA LEU A 123 35.93 -20.57 0.04
C LEU A 123 34.49 -20.81 0.50
N LEU A 124 34.39 -21.33 1.72
CA LEU A 124 33.16 -21.52 2.47
C LEU A 124 33.35 -20.94 3.87
N LEU A 125 32.55 -19.95 4.23
CA LEU A 125 32.57 -19.37 5.57
C LEU A 125 31.44 -20.01 6.38
N CYS A 126 31.83 -20.72 7.45
CA CYS A 126 30.90 -21.35 8.37
C CYS A 126 30.86 -20.55 9.68
N GLY A 127 29.67 -20.36 10.23
CA GLY A 127 29.53 -19.71 11.53
C GLY A 127 28.08 -19.44 11.93
N HIS A 128 27.22 -19.09 10.96
CA HIS A 128 25.78 -18.96 11.21
C HIS A 128 25.15 -20.31 11.51
N GLU A 129 24.08 -20.28 12.30
CA GLU A 129 23.35 -21.49 12.74
C GLU A 129 21.98 -21.64 12.06
N ASP A 130 21.58 -20.64 11.27
CA ASP A 130 20.32 -20.62 10.52
C ASP A 130 20.50 -19.86 9.18
N TRP A 131 19.46 -19.78 8.37
CA TRP A 131 19.50 -19.23 7.02
C TRP A 131 20.06 -17.82 6.98
N ILE A 132 20.94 -17.54 6.02
CA ILE A 132 21.54 -16.21 5.84
C ILE A 132 20.60 -15.37 4.99
N ARG A 133 20.25 -14.17 5.48
CA ARG A 133 19.25 -13.29 4.84
C ARG A 133 19.86 -12.08 4.16
N GLY A 134 21.06 -11.66 4.57
CA GLY A 134 21.78 -10.55 3.96
C GLY A 134 23.28 -10.80 3.96
N VAL A 135 23.95 -10.39 2.88
CA VAL A 135 25.41 -10.34 2.77
C VAL A 135 25.80 -9.07 2.01
N GLU A 136 26.78 -8.32 2.50
CA GLU A 136 27.21 -7.10 1.82
C GLU A 136 28.69 -6.76 2.07
N TRP A 137 29.38 -6.41 0.98
CA TRP A 137 30.78 -6.01 0.98
C TRP A 137 30.94 -4.49 1.17
N ALA A 138 31.93 -4.08 1.95
CA ALA A 138 32.45 -2.72 1.98
C ALA A 138 33.99 -2.72 2.05
N THR A 139 34.62 -1.67 1.52
CA THR A 139 36.08 -1.55 1.49
C THR A 139 36.54 -0.53 2.52
N PHE A 140 37.37 -0.95 3.48
CA PHE A 140 37.93 -0.07 4.50
C PHE A 140 39.46 -0.07 4.40
N GLY A 141 40.00 1.05 3.92
CA GLY A 141 41.44 1.15 3.64
C GLY A 141 41.86 0.19 2.53
N ARG A 142 42.66 -0.83 2.88
CA ARG A 142 43.15 -1.86 1.94
C ARG A 142 42.38 -3.17 2.03
N ASP A 143 41.48 -3.30 2.99
CA ASP A 143 40.82 -4.56 3.30
C ASP A 143 39.36 -4.49 2.91
N LEU A 144 38.80 -5.66 2.63
CA LEU A 144 37.40 -5.82 2.29
C LEU A 144 36.68 -6.47 3.47
N PHE A 145 35.53 -5.93 3.87
CA PHE A 145 34.73 -6.44 4.97
C PHE A 145 33.39 -6.94 4.42
N LEU A 146 33.01 -8.15 4.82
CA LEU A 146 31.69 -8.72 4.55
C LEU A 146 30.86 -8.66 5.83
N ALA A 147 29.73 -7.96 5.79
CA ALA A 147 28.68 -8.15 6.79
C ALA A 147 27.77 -9.29 6.33
N SER A 148 27.35 -10.17 7.25
CA SER A 148 26.34 -11.20 7.00
C SER A 148 25.35 -11.28 8.14
N CYS A 149 24.05 -11.36 7.84
CA CYS A 149 22.98 -11.52 8.83
C CYS A 149 22.11 -12.74 8.57
N SER A 150 21.45 -13.25 9.61
CA SER A 150 20.79 -14.55 9.56
C SER A 150 19.57 -14.62 10.50
N GLN A 151 18.79 -15.67 10.28
CA GLN A 151 17.71 -16.11 11.17
C GLN A 151 18.20 -16.58 12.54
N ASP A 152 19.52 -16.75 12.73
CA ASP A 152 20.14 -17.02 14.04
C ASP A 152 20.21 -15.78 14.96
N CYS A 153 19.56 -14.68 14.57
CA CYS A 153 19.53 -13.38 15.25
C CYS A 153 20.88 -12.64 15.32
N LEU A 154 21.92 -13.14 14.63
CA LEU A 154 23.27 -12.60 14.70
C LEU A 154 23.70 -11.97 13.38
N ILE A 155 24.63 -11.02 13.52
CA ILE A 155 25.38 -10.45 12.40
C ILE A 155 26.84 -10.83 12.57
N ARG A 156 27.48 -11.30 11.50
CA ARG A 156 28.91 -11.63 11.50
C ARG A 156 29.64 -10.73 10.53
N MET A 157 30.82 -10.29 10.93
CA MET A 157 31.71 -9.49 10.10
C MET A 157 32.96 -10.28 9.75
N TRP A 158 33.24 -10.41 8.46
CA TRP A 158 34.39 -11.14 7.94
C TRP A 158 35.35 -10.16 7.29
N ARG A 159 36.62 -10.20 7.66
CA ARG A 159 37.67 -9.37 7.08
C ARG A 159 38.44 -10.19 6.06
N LEU A 160 38.54 -9.67 4.83
CA LEU A 160 39.31 -10.23 3.72
C LEU A 160 40.46 -9.28 3.38
N TYR A 161 41.68 -9.79 3.44
CA TYR A 161 42.90 -9.00 3.23
C TYR A 161 43.96 -9.80 2.45
N ILE A 162 44.95 -9.09 1.91
CA ILE A 162 46.10 -9.71 1.24
C ILE A 162 47.05 -10.25 2.31
N LYS A 163 47.30 -11.56 2.29
CA LYS A 163 48.24 -12.20 3.20
C LYS A 163 49.67 -11.94 2.73
N SER A 164 50.45 -11.25 3.56
CA SER A 164 51.88 -11.07 3.30
C SER A 164 52.62 -12.39 3.51
N THR A 165 53.42 -12.80 2.53
CA THR A 165 54.27 -14.01 2.58
C THR A 165 55.54 -13.83 3.43
N SER A 166 55.80 -12.64 3.95
CA SER A 166 56.98 -12.35 4.78
C SER A 166 56.62 -12.31 6.26
N LEU A 167 57.22 -13.24 7.03
CA LEU A 167 57.19 -13.40 8.49
C LEU A 167 56.17 -14.42 9.05
N GLU A 168 56.26 -15.68 8.61
CA GLU A 168 55.94 -16.79 9.53
C GLU A 168 57.16 -17.01 10.44
N THR A 169 57.30 -16.17 11.49
CA THR A 169 58.14 -16.54 12.63
C THR A 169 57.41 -17.63 13.41
N GLN A 170 58.07 -18.77 13.56
CA GLN A 170 57.66 -19.87 14.43
C GLN A 170 57.56 -19.37 15.88
N ASP A 171 56.34 -18.99 16.28
CA ASP A 171 55.96 -18.85 17.69
C ASP A 171 54.64 -19.62 17.83
N ASP A 172 54.75 -20.83 18.36
CA ASP A 172 53.75 -21.90 18.25
C ASP A 172 52.85 -22.04 19.50
N ASP A 173 52.89 -21.06 20.41
CA ASP A 173 52.16 -21.13 21.70
C ASP A 173 51.00 -20.11 21.85
N ASN A 174 50.70 -19.30 20.83
CA ASN A 174 49.57 -18.36 20.89
C ASN A 174 48.35 -18.89 20.12
N ILE A 175 47.17 -18.86 20.75
CA ILE A 175 45.88 -19.16 20.11
C ILE A 175 45.66 -18.15 18.97
N LYS A 176 45.69 -18.61 17.72
CA LYS A 176 45.43 -17.79 16.53
C LYS A 176 43.97 -17.95 16.09
N LEU A 177 43.37 -16.86 15.62
CA LEU A 177 42.08 -16.91 14.94
C LEU A 177 42.18 -17.80 13.70
N LYS A 178 41.10 -18.53 13.40
CA LYS A 178 41.03 -19.38 12.22
C LYS A 178 41.08 -18.52 10.95
N GLU A 179 42.19 -18.59 10.23
CA GLU A 179 42.35 -17.98 8.91
C GLU A 179 41.93 -18.96 7.81
N ASN A 180 40.97 -18.56 6.98
CA ASN A 180 40.65 -19.30 5.77
C ASN A 180 41.35 -18.62 4.59
N THR A 181 42.18 -19.35 3.84
CA THR A 181 43.02 -18.75 2.79
C THR A 181 42.73 -19.32 1.41
N PHE A 182 42.95 -18.49 0.39
CA PHE A 182 42.93 -18.90 -1.01
C PHE A 182 43.93 -18.07 -1.81
N THR A 183 44.34 -18.57 -2.97
CA THR A 183 45.30 -17.87 -3.83
C THR A 183 44.70 -17.64 -5.21
N ILE A 184 45.00 -16.49 -5.80
CA ILE A 184 44.71 -16.21 -7.21
C ILE A 184 46.05 -16.06 -7.95
N GLU A 185 46.06 -16.41 -9.23
CA GLU A 185 47.20 -16.19 -10.12
C GLU A 185 46.80 -15.20 -11.21
N LYS A 186 47.49 -14.07 -11.29
CA LYS A 186 47.28 -13.04 -12.32
C LYS A 186 48.63 -12.69 -12.94
N GLU A 187 48.77 -12.84 -14.25
CA GLU A 187 50.01 -12.51 -14.99
C GLU A 187 51.27 -13.16 -14.37
N SER A 188 51.16 -14.42 -13.93
CA SER A 188 52.22 -15.19 -13.25
C SER A 188 52.61 -14.69 -11.84
N ILE A 189 51.86 -13.73 -11.27
CA ILE A 189 51.98 -13.31 -9.88
C ILE A 189 50.91 -14.05 -9.05
N LYS A 190 51.35 -14.74 -8.00
CA LYS A 190 50.46 -15.38 -7.02
C LYS A 190 50.19 -14.42 -5.87
N ILE A 191 48.92 -14.12 -5.66
CA ILE A 191 48.45 -13.28 -4.55
C ILE A 191 47.65 -14.17 -3.61
N ALA A 192 48.07 -14.22 -2.34
CA ALA A 192 47.37 -14.95 -1.29
C ALA A 192 46.41 -14.02 -0.55
N PHE A 193 45.19 -14.48 -0.35
CA PHE A 193 44.16 -13.81 0.44
C PHE A 193 43.83 -14.64 1.67
N ALA A 194 43.53 -13.95 2.76
CA ALA A 194 43.02 -14.55 3.98
C ALA A 194 41.68 -13.92 4.35
N VAL A 195 40.77 -14.74 4.89
CA VAL A 195 39.48 -14.35 5.43
C VAL A 195 39.39 -14.80 6.89
N THR A 196 39.14 -13.84 7.79
CA THR A 196 38.98 -14.06 9.23
C THR A 196 37.62 -13.56 9.70
N LEU A 197 37.04 -14.20 10.71
CA LEU A 197 35.91 -13.63 11.44
C LEU A 197 36.45 -12.51 12.34
N GLU A 198 36.02 -11.28 12.10
CA GLU A 198 36.45 -10.09 12.84
C GLU A 198 35.63 -9.90 14.10
N THR A 199 34.30 -9.92 13.98
CA THR A 199 33.38 -9.72 15.10
C THR A 199 32.03 -10.40 14.85
N VAL A 200 31.28 -10.61 15.92
CA VAL A 200 29.89 -11.07 15.93
C VAL A 200 29.07 -10.02 16.69
N LEU A 201 28.06 -9.45 16.05
CA LEU A 201 27.14 -8.49 16.65
C LEU A 201 25.88 -9.23 17.10
N ALA A 202 25.55 -9.07 18.37
CA ALA A 202 24.35 -9.62 19.00
C ALA A 202 23.58 -8.47 19.65
N GLY A 203 22.31 -8.32 19.29
CA GLY A 203 21.45 -7.26 19.83
C GLY A 203 20.01 -7.30 19.34
N HIS A 204 19.75 -8.00 18.23
CA HIS A 204 18.41 -8.36 17.80
C HIS A 204 17.88 -9.57 18.56
N GLU A 205 16.57 -9.60 18.79
CA GLU A 205 15.87 -10.67 19.52
C GLU A 205 15.13 -11.64 18.58
N ASN A 206 15.16 -11.36 17.27
CA ASN A 206 14.54 -12.17 16.24
C ASN A 206 15.40 -12.14 14.96
N TRP A 207 14.92 -12.78 13.90
CA TRP A 207 15.59 -12.89 12.61
C TRP A 207 16.04 -11.52 12.08
N VAL A 208 17.32 -11.42 11.75
CA VAL A 208 17.87 -10.24 11.10
C VAL A 208 17.70 -10.44 9.59
N ASN A 209 16.80 -9.68 8.98
CA ASN A 209 16.43 -9.86 7.58
C ASN A 209 17.37 -9.11 6.62
N ALA A 210 17.96 -8.00 7.05
CA ALA A 210 18.81 -7.17 6.21
C ALA A 210 19.97 -6.56 6.98
N VAL A 211 21.08 -6.36 6.27
CA VAL A 211 22.23 -5.57 6.71
C VAL A 211 22.72 -4.73 5.55
N HIS A 212 22.98 -3.44 5.82
CA HIS A 212 23.49 -2.50 4.83
C HIS A 212 24.59 -1.62 5.44
N TRP A 213 25.73 -1.52 4.77
CA TRP A 213 26.80 -0.58 5.06
C TRP A 213 26.32 0.83 4.71
N GLN A 214 26.78 1.83 5.46
CA GLN A 214 26.61 3.20 5.02
C GLN A 214 27.34 3.38 3.67
N PRO A 215 26.65 3.88 2.63
CA PRO A 215 27.28 4.11 1.34
C PRO A 215 28.46 5.08 1.43
N SER A 216 29.44 4.92 0.53
CA SER A 216 30.50 5.91 0.36
C SER A 216 29.90 7.21 -0.15
N PHE A 217 30.30 8.34 0.42
CA PHE A 217 29.86 9.66 -0.03
C PHE A 217 31.03 10.62 -0.16
N TYR A 218 30.87 11.66 -1.00
CA TYR A 218 31.86 12.71 -1.15
C TYR A 218 31.65 13.79 -0.08
N LYS A 219 32.70 14.06 0.69
CA LYS A 219 32.75 15.20 1.62
C LYS A 219 33.98 16.03 1.31
N ASP A 220 33.79 17.30 1.01
CA ASP A 220 34.87 18.24 0.66
C ASP A 220 35.78 17.73 -0.49
N GLY A 221 35.21 17.02 -1.46
CA GLY A 221 35.92 16.44 -2.61
C GLY A 221 36.65 15.12 -2.31
N VAL A 222 36.60 14.62 -1.09
CA VAL A 222 37.19 13.34 -0.67
C VAL A 222 36.09 12.28 -0.55
N LEU A 223 36.29 11.13 -1.19
CA LEU A 223 35.41 9.98 -1.02
C LEU A 223 35.65 9.35 0.37
N GLN A 224 34.62 9.33 1.20
CA GLN A 224 34.66 8.74 2.53
C GLN A 224 33.83 7.46 2.55
N GLN A 225 34.36 6.38 3.14
CA GLN A 225 33.64 5.15 3.42
C GLN A 225 33.49 4.99 4.94
N PRO A 226 32.34 5.35 5.52
CA PRO A 226 32.10 5.25 6.96
C PRO A 226 31.99 3.79 7.40
N MET A 227 32.60 3.45 8.54
CA MET A 227 32.49 2.12 9.14
C MET A 227 31.22 2.01 9.98
N ARG A 228 30.07 2.23 9.34
CA ARG A 228 28.73 2.18 9.96
C ARG A 228 27.90 1.13 9.25
N LEU A 229 27.26 0.27 10.03
CA LEU A 229 26.41 -0.81 9.53
C LEU A 229 24.99 -0.62 10.08
N LEU A 230 23.99 -0.79 9.24
CA LEU A 230 22.58 -0.78 9.61
C LEU A 230 22.03 -2.20 9.51
N SER A 231 21.20 -2.59 10.46
CA SER A 231 20.49 -3.86 10.42
C SER A 231 19.00 -3.67 10.66
N ALA A 232 18.18 -4.54 10.07
CA ALA A 232 16.73 -4.60 10.26
C ALA A 232 16.29 -6.02 10.62
N SER A 233 15.33 -6.12 11.54
CA SER A 233 14.93 -7.39 12.15
C SER A 233 13.42 -7.55 12.29
N MET A 234 13.00 -8.82 12.36
CA MET A 234 11.62 -9.21 12.69
C MET A 234 11.20 -8.82 14.12
N ASP A 235 12.14 -8.40 14.97
CA ASP A 235 11.86 -7.84 16.31
C ASP A 235 11.32 -6.41 16.30
N LYS A 236 11.03 -5.85 15.10
CA LYS A 236 10.54 -4.49 14.87
C LYS A 236 11.56 -3.39 15.14
N THR A 237 12.84 -3.74 15.20
CA THR A 237 13.90 -2.76 15.42
C THR A 237 14.88 -2.69 14.25
N MET A 238 15.44 -1.50 14.07
CA MET A 238 16.64 -1.26 13.31
C MET A 238 17.76 -0.80 14.23
N ILE A 239 18.96 -1.30 14.00
CA ILE A 239 20.13 -0.95 14.79
C ILE A 239 21.22 -0.40 13.89
N LEU A 240 21.78 0.74 14.29
CA LEU A 240 22.98 1.33 13.72
C LEU A 240 24.18 0.93 14.56
N TRP A 241 25.13 0.24 13.94
CA TRP A 241 26.36 -0.25 14.54
C TRP A 241 27.55 0.57 14.06
N ALA A 242 28.48 0.85 14.97
CA ALA A 242 29.78 1.42 14.63
C ALA A 242 30.83 1.00 15.67
N PRO A 243 32.11 0.85 15.29
CA PRO A 243 33.18 0.68 16.25
C PRO A 243 33.38 1.96 17.05
N ASP A 244 33.57 1.81 18.34
CA ASP A 244 34.00 2.87 19.24
C ASP A 244 35.39 3.39 18.82
N GLU A 245 35.57 4.72 18.81
CA GLU A 245 36.79 5.36 18.29
C GLU A 245 38.04 5.04 19.14
N GLU A 246 37.86 4.82 20.44
CA GLU A 246 38.98 4.54 21.36
C GLU A 246 39.35 3.05 21.39
N SER A 247 38.35 2.18 21.53
CA SER A 247 38.56 0.74 21.74
C SER A 247 38.50 -0.10 20.45
N GLY A 248 37.90 0.42 19.38
CA GLY A 248 37.61 -0.33 18.15
C GLY A 248 36.53 -1.40 18.30
N VAL A 249 35.91 -1.50 19.49
CA VAL A 249 34.83 -2.46 19.77
C VAL A 249 33.54 -2.00 19.12
N TRP A 250 32.83 -2.91 18.46
CA TRP A 250 31.54 -2.62 17.85
C TRP A 250 30.46 -2.41 18.89
N LEU A 251 29.77 -1.27 18.80
CA LEU A 251 28.69 -0.89 19.71
C LEU A 251 27.42 -0.54 18.92
N GLU A 252 26.28 -0.77 19.56
CA GLU A 252 24.99 -0.18 19.19
C GLU A 252 25.05 1.33 19.43
N GLN A 253 24.99 2.10 18.35
CA GLN A 253 24.99 3.57 18.41
C GLN A 253 23.57 4.11 18.58
N VAL A 254 22.63 3.51 17.84
CA VAL A 254 21.23 3.92 17.77
C VAL A 254 20.37 2.70 17.53
N ARG A 255 19.23 2.63 18.22
CA ARG A 255 18.15 1.70 17.92
C ARG A 255 16.85 2.47 17.75
N VAL A 256 16.19 2.24 16.63
CA VAL A 256 14.87 2.79 16.29
C VAL A 256 13.94 1.64 15.95
N GLY A 257 12.63 1.89 15.96
CA GLY A 257 11.66 0.87 15.62
C GLY A 257 10.28 1.19 16.17
N GLU A 258 9.40 0.20 16.06
CA GLU A 258 8.03 0.30 16.56
C GLU A 258 7.94 -0.16 18.01
N VAL A 259 7.10 0.50 18.80
CA VAL A 259 6.78 0.08 20.17
C VAL A 259 5.34 -0.41 20.23
N GLY A 260 5.15 -1.68 20.58
CA GLY A 260 3.82 -2.30 20.73
C GLY A 260 3.17 -2.70 19.39
N GLY A 261 1.86 -2.97 19.42
CA GLY A 261 1.05 -3.29 18.24
C GLY A 261 1.14 -4.73 17.71
N ASN A 262 0.15 -5.13 16.91
CA ASN A 262 0.05 -6.46 16.26
C ASN A 262 0.79 -6.52 14.89
N THR A 263 1.67 -5.55 14.62
CA THR A 263 2.52 -5.52 13.43
C THR A 263 3.63 -6.57 13.51
N LEU A 264 4.12 -6.99 12.35
CA LEU A 264 5.36 -7.76 12.21
C LEU A 264 6.55 -6.80 12.10
N GLY A 265 7.78 -7.31 12.23
CA GLY A 265 8.97 -6.46 12.12
C GLY A 265 9.38 -6.07 10.71
N PHE A 266 10.63 -5.62 10.59
CA PHE A 266 11.18 -5.05 9.37
C PHE A 266 11.78 -6.12 8.45
N TYR A 267 11.47 -6.02 7.17
CA TYR A 267 11.98 -6.90 6.12
C TYR A 267 13.29 -6.37 5.52
N ASP A 268 13.44 -5.05 5.38
CA ASP A 268 14.63 -4.42 4.82
C ASP A 268 14.84 -3.01 5.40
N CYS A 269 16.04 -2.46 5.21
CA CYS A 269 16.39 -1.10 5.57
C CYS A 269 17.39 -0.47 4.60
N GLN A 270 17.44 0.87 4.54
CA GLN A 270 18.43 1.59 3.74
C GLN A 270 18.88 2.89 4.40
N PHE A 271 20.10 3.32 4.10
CA PHE A 271 20.56 4.68 4.36
C PHE A 271 20.19 5.61 3.20
N ASN A 272 20.10 6.90 3.48
CA ASN A 272 20.33 7.92 2.46
C ASN A 272 21.84 8.08 2.16
N GLU A 273 22.18 8.90 1.17
CA GLU A 273 23.56 9.03 0.66
C GLU A 273 24.59 9.43 1.73
N ASP A 274 24.27 10.38 2.62
CA ASP A 274 25.18 10.86 3.66
C ASP A 274 25.01 10.17 5.02
N GLY A 275 24.07 9.22 5.12
CA GLY A 275 23.74 8.48 6.34
C GLY A 275 23.10 9.31 7.46
N SER A 276 22.53 10.48 7.12
CA SER A 276 21.73 11.31 8.03
C SER A 276 20.26 10.87 8.13
N MET A 277 19.81 9.99 7.25
CA MET A 277 18.48 9.38 7.29
C MET A 277 18.57 7.87 7.08
N ILE A 278 17.66 7.15 7.74
CA ILE A 278 17.49 5.71 7.60
C ILE A 278 16.02 5.39 7.38
N ILE A 279 15.74 4.44 6.49
CA ILE A 279 14.38 4.00 6.19
C ILE A 279 14.24 2.49 6.46
N ALA A 280 13.13 2.08 7.07
CA ALA A 280 12.69 0.69 7.18
C ALA A 280 11.57 0.40 6.18
N HIS A 281 11.51 -0.86 5.77
CA HIS A 281 10.32 -1.44 5.15
C HIS A 281 9.78 -2.57 6.03
N ALA A 282 8.58 -2.38 6.57
CA ALA A 282 7.89 -3.37 7.40
C ALA A 282 7.32 -4.51 6.55
N PHE A 283 7.12 -5.66 7.17
CA PHE A 283 6.59 -6.85 6.49
C PHE A 283 5.23 -6.61 5.80
N HIS A 284 4.42 -5.71 6.35
CA HIS A 284 3.11 -5.32 5.82
C HIS A 284 3.17 -4.04 4.96
N GLY A 285 4.29 -3.78 4.27
CA GLY A 285 4.38 -2.69 3.29
C GLY A 285 4.55 -1.28 3.86
N ALA A 286 4.47 -1.11 5.18
CA ALA A 286 4.67 0.20 5.80
C ALA A 286 6.13 0.67 5.69
N LEU A 287 6.31 1.98 5.56
CA LEU A 287 7.62 2.62 5.54
C LEU A 287 7.81 3.41 6.82
N HIS A 288 9.03 3.41 7.34
CA HIS A 288 9.39 4.23 8.49
C HIS A 288 10.66 4.98 8.16
N LEU A 289 10.67 6.30 8.31
CA LEU A 289 11.83 7.13 8.06
C LEU A 289 12.25 7.77 9.37
N TRP A 290 13.53 7.69 9.69
CA TRP A 290 14.12 8.46 10.79
C TRP A 290 15.21 9.36 10.26
N LYS A 291 15.26 10.57 10.79
CA LYS A 291 16.28 11.57 10.48
C LYS A 291 17.08 11.88 11.72
N GLN A 292 18.39 11.94 11.53
CA GLN A 292 19.33 12.33 12.56
C GLN A 292 19.23 13.83 12.84
N ASN A 293 19.17 14.19 14.13
CA ASN A 293 19.24 15.58 14.55
C ASN A 293 20.67 16.12 14.33
N ALA A 294 20.77 17.23 13.59
CA ALA A 294 22.05 17.85 13.28
C ALA A 294 22.80 18.40 14.52
N ALA A 295 22.07 18.80 15.57
CA ALA A 295 22.65 19.30 16.81
C ALA A 295 23.03 18.18 17.78
N ASN A 296 22.32 17.04 17.74
CA ASN A 296 22.58 15.88 18.57
C ASN A 296 22.55 14.59 17.73
N PRO A 297 23.70 14.09 17.25
CA PRO A 297 23.78 12.91 16.37
C PRO A 297 23.22 11.60 16.98
N ARG A 298 22.99 11.55 18.30
CA ARG A 298 22.38 10.40 18.96
C ARG A 298 20.85 10.41 18.91
N GLU A 299 20.26 11.55 18.59
CA GLU A 299 18.82 11.73 18.53
C GLU A 299 18.32 11.53 17.10
N TRP A 300 17.39 10.61 16.93
CA TRP A 300 16.77 10.27 15.66
C TRP A 300 15.26 10.42 15.80
N THR A 301 14.67 11.24 14.96
CA THR A 301 13.24 11.54 15.00
C THR A 301 12.54 10.90 13.81
N PRO A 302 11.34 10.32 14.01
CA PRO A 302 10.56 9.81 12.91
C PRO A 302 10.10 10.97 12.01
N GLU A 303 10.04 10.72 10.72
CA GLU A 303 9.69 11.69 9.68
C GLU A 303 8.53 11.16 8.82
N ILE A 304 7.92 12.07 8.07
CA ILE A 304 6.78 11.77 7.21
C ILE A 304 7.21 10.91 6.03
N VAL A 305 6.45 9.85 5.78
CA VAL A 305 6.62 8.94 4.65
C VAL A 305 5.36 8.85 3.81
N ILE A 306 5.51 8.33 2.60
CA ILE A 306 4.35 7.85 1.84
C ILE A 306 3.79 6.58 2.49
N SER A 307 2.48 6.45 2.46
CA SER A 307 1.76 5.28 2.97
C SER A 307 0.62 4.90 2.01
N GLY A 308 0.14 3.67 2.14
CA GLY A 308 -0.93 3.10 1.33
C GLY A 308 -1.27 1.69 1.77
N HIS A 309 -2.32 1.12 1.20
CA HIS A 309 -2.70 -0.26 1.47
C HIS A 309 -1.61 -1.23 1.00
N PHE A 310 -1.38 -2.30 1.76
CA PHE A 310 -0.45 -3.37 1.38
C PHE A 310 -1.14 -4.60 0.76
N ASP A 311 -2.47 -4.56 0.67
CA ASP A 311 -3.29 -5.55 -0.02
C ASP A 311 -4.49 -4.86 -0.74
N GLY A 312 -5.28 -5.62 -1.50
CA GLY A 312 -6.27 -5.10 -2.47
C GLY A 312 -7.29 -4.13 -1.86
N VAL A 313 -7.46 -2.96 -2.48
CA VAL A 313 -8.41 -1.94 -2.03
C VAL A 313 -9.79 -2.22 -2.62
N GLN A 314 -10.78 -2.45 -1.77
CA GLN A 314 -12.09 -2.98 -2.19
C GLN A 314 -13.15 -1.90 -2.40
N ASP A 315 -13.08 -0.78 -1.67
CA ASP A 315 -14.04 0.31 -1.81
C ASP A 315 -13.38 1.66 -1.49
N LEU A 316 -13.97 2.73 -2.02
CA LEU A 316 -13.53 4.10 -1.79
C LEU A 316 -14.71 5.06 -1.89
N MET A 317 -14.68 6.13 -1.09
CA MET A 317 -15.63 7.25 -1.17
C MET A 317 -14.91 8.57 -0.93
N TRP A 318 -15.30 9.59 -1.67
CA TRP A 318 -15.03 10.97 -1.27
C TRP A 318 -15.88 11.33 -0.06
N ASP A 319 -15.35 12.20 0.81
CA ASP A 319 -16.21 12.85 1.79
C ASP A 319 -17.25 13.75 1.09
N PRO A 320 -18.38 14.06 1.76
CA PRO A 320 -19.45 14.84 1.16
C PRO A 320 -19.03 16.19 0.58
N GLU A 321 -17.98 16.82 1.14
CA GLU A 321 -17.44 18.10 0.68
C GLU A 321 -16.28 17.92 -0.33
N GLY A 322 -15.76 16.70 -0.49
CA GLY A 322 -14.77 16.32 -1.50
C GLY A 322 -13.32 16.73 -1.17
N GLU A 323 -13.01 16.96 0.09
CA GLU A 323 -11.71 17.40 0.59
C GLU A 323 -10.81 16.24 1.00
N PHE A 324 -11.35 15.06 1.27
CA PHE A 324 -10.59 13.85 1.53
C PHE A 324 -11.28 12.60 0.94
N ILE A 325 -10.54 11.49 0.92
CA ILE A 325 -11.05 10.18 0.51
C ILE A 325 -10.85 9.21 1.66
N ILE A 326 -11.84 8.35 1.87
CA ILE A 326 -11.75 7.18 2.74
C ILE A 326 -11.79 5.90 1.92
N THR A 327 -10.93 4.93 2.27
CA THR A 327 -10.79 3.66 1.56
C THR A 327 -10.78 2.50 2.53
N VAL A 328 -11.19 1.32 2.05
CA VAL A 328 -11.08 0.05 2.79
C VAL A 328 -10.40 -1.03 1.96
N GLY A 329 -9.59 -1.87 2.60
CA GLY A 329 -8.84 -2.92 1.92
C GLY A 329 -8.91 -4.30 2.59
N THR A 330 -8.46 -5.31 1.85
CA THR A 330 -8.21 -6.66 2.39
C THR A 330 -7.01 -6.71 3.33
N ASP A 331 -6.23 -5.64 3.37
CA ASP A 331 -5.20 -5.37 4.38
C ASP A 331 -5.79 -5.06 5.77
N GLN A 332 -7.11 -5.18 5.90
CA GLN A 332 -7.90 -5.05 7.13
C GLN A 332 -7.93 -3.62 7.68
N THR A 333 -7.53 -2.62 6.87
CA THR A 333 -7.50 -1.21 7.29
C THR A 333 -8.56 -0.37 6.58
N THR A 334 -9.09 0.61 7.31
CA THR A 334 -9.71 1.80 6.72
C THR A 334 -8.68 2.91 6.76
N ARG A 335 -8.45 3.60 5.64
CA ARG A 335 -7.46 4.67 5.51
C ARG A 335 -8.10 5.95 4.99
N LEU A 336 -7.59 7.09 5.41
CA LEU A 336 -8.09 8.40 5.04
C LEU A 336 -6.96 9.25 4.46
N PHE A 337 -7.14 9.71 3.22
CA PHE A 337 -6.17 10.51 2.48
C PHE A 337 -6.68 11.93 2.25
N ALA A 338 -5.86 12.92 2.53
CA ALA A 338 -6.20 14.33 2.40
C ALA A 338 -5.02 15.16 1.83
N PRO A 339 -5.29 16.35 1.25
CA PRO A 339 -4.25 17.25 0.80
C PRO A 339 -3.49 17.85 1.99
N TRP A 340 -2.17 17.89 1.90
CA TRP A 340 -1.31 18.63 2.82
C TRP A 340 -0.92 19.97 2.22
N ASN A 341 -1.42 21.05 2.84
CA ASN A 341 -1.14 22.43 2.44
C ASN A 341 0.09 22.95 3.19
N ARG A 342 1.28 22.63 2.68
CA ARG A 342 2.55 23.14 3.21
C ARG A 342 2.62 24.66 3.05
N LYS A 343 2.87 25.38 4.15
CA LYS A 343 2.92 26.86 4.15
C LYS A 343 3.95 27.44 3.17
N ASP A 344 5.00 26.69 2.86
CA ASP A 344 6.15 27.15 2.06
C ASP A 344 6.24 26.53 0.65
N GLN A 345 5.26 25.74 0.22
CA GLN A 345 5.27 25.10 -1.10
C GLN A 345 3.99 25.38 -1.89
N SER A 346 4.14 25.63 -3.19
CA SER A 346 3.01 25.88 -4.10
C SER A 346 2.27 24.61 -4.53
N GLU A 347 2.89 23.43 -4.40
CA GLU A 347 2.30 22.16 -4.82
C GLU A 347 1.58 21.47 -3.65
N VAL A 348 0.30 21.16 -3.85
CA VAL A 348 -0.49 20.35 -2.92
C VAL A 348 -0.17 18.87 -3.13
N THR A 349 0.23 18.18 -2.07
CA THR A 349 0.49 16.74 -2.07
C THR A 349 -0.53 16.00 -1.22
N TRP A 350 -0.82 14.74 -1.55
CA TRP A 350 -1.80 13.92 -0.83
C TRP A 350 -1.10 12.92 0.09
N HIS A 351 -1.59 12.79 1.32
CA HIS A 351 -1.00 11.91 2.35
C HIS A 351 -2.09 11.17 3.11
N GLU A 352 -1.74 10.01 3.68
CA GLU A 352 -2.58 9.36 4.71
C GLU A 352 -2.50 10.23 5.97
N ILE A 353 -3.67 10.62 6.49
CA ILE A 353 -3.75 11.45 7.70
C ILE A 353 -4.47 10.77 8.85
N ALA A 354 -5.14 9.65 8.58
CA ALA A 354 -5.69 8.78 9.59
C ALA A 354 -5.89 7.36 9.09
N ARG A 355 -5.86 6.43 10.04
CA ARG A 355 -6.25 5.02 9.89
C ARG A 355 -7.44 4.71 10.82
N PRO A 356 -8.67 5.14 10.47
CA PRO A 356 -9.82 5.07 11.37
C PRO A 356 -10.14 3.69 11.96
N GLN A 357 -9.83 2.63 11.23
CA GLN A 357 -10.13 1.25 11.64
C GLN A 357 -8.98 0.33 11.24
N ILE A 358 -8.50 -0.46 12.20
CA ILE A 358 -7.67 -1.64 11.98
C ILE A 358 -8.48 -2.83 12.45
N HIS A 359 -8.82 -3.73 11.53
CA HIS A 359 -9.70 -4.85 11.78
C HIS A 359 -8.93 -6.18 11.82
N GLY A 360 -9.64 -7.28 12.04
CA GLY A 360 -9.10 -8.65 11.96
C GLY A 360 -9.65 -9.46 10.78
N TYR A 361 -10.48 -8.83 9.94
CA TYR A 361 -11.09 -9.42 8.76
C TYR A 361 -10.94 -8.44 7.59
N ASP A 362 -10.80 -8.98 6.38
CA ASP A 362 -10.80 -8.22 5.14
C ASP A 362 -12.01 -7.29 5.06
N LEU A 363 -11.77 -6.00 4.84
CA LEU A 363 -12.86 -5.05 4.62
C LEU A 363 -13.29 -5.11 3.15
N LYS A 364 -14.61 -5.07 2.90
CA LYS A 364 -15.19 -5.24 1.54
C LYS A 364 -15.92 -4.01 1.03
N CYS A 365 -16.57 -3.24 1.91
CA CYS A 365 -17.36 -2.10 1.48
C CYS A 365 -17.44 -1.02 2.56
N LEU A 366 -17.67 0.22 2.14
CA LEU A 366 -17.85 1.35 3.05
C LEU A 366 -18.93 2.31 2.52
N ALA A 367 -19.60 3.02 3.42
CA ALA A 367 -20.46 4.15 3.07
C ALA A 367 -20.31 5.29 4.08
N MET A 368 -20.21 6.52 3.59
CA MET A 368 -20.20 7.71 4.45
C MET A 368 -21.62 8.18 4.76
N ILE A 369 -21.90 8.34 6.05
CA ILE A 369 -23.18 8.88 6.56
C ILE A 369 -23.08 10.39 6.67
N SER A 370 -22.01 10.88 7.27
CA SER A 370 -21.70 12.30 7.34
C SER A 370 -20.21 12.50 7.03
N ARG A 371 -19.74 13.73 7.06
CA ARG A 371 -18.33 14.05 6.81
C ARG A 371 -17.39 13.27 7.73
N PHE A 372 -17.74 13.09 9.00
CA PHE A 372 -16.90 12.41 9.98
C PHE A 372 -17.54 11.16 10.58
N GLN A 373 -18.40 10.48 9.80
CA GLN A 373 -19.00 9.23 10.22
C GLN A 373 -19.18 8.29 9.02
N PHE A 374 -18.74 7.05 9.16
CA PHE A 374 -18.86 6.03 8.13
C PHE A 374 -19.32 4.69 8.70
N VAL A 375 -19.81 3.84 7.80
CA VAL A 375 -20.10 2.43 8.06
C VAL A 375 -19.18 1.59 7.21
N SER A 376 -18.58 0.56 7.81
CA SER A 376 -17.82 -0.45 7.09
C SER A 376 -18.48 -1.84 7.20
N GLY A 377 -18.26 -2.63 6.15
CA GLY A 377 -18.58 -4.05 6.10
C GLY A 377 -17.33 -4.85 5.75
N ALA A 378 -17.18 -5.99 6.42
CA ALA A 378 -16.03 -6.88 6.28
C ALA A 378 -16.45 -8.29 5.85
N ASP A 379 -15.49 -9.22 5.78
CA ASP A 379 -15.73 -10.67 5.82
C ASP A 379 -16.23 -11.14 7.22
N GLU A 380 -17.16 -10.36 7.78
CA GLU A 380 -17.92 -10.55 9.02
C GLU A 380 -19.41 -10.31 8.69
N LYS A 381 -20.31 -10.79 9.55
CA LYS A 381 -21.77 -10.66 9.39
C LYS A 381 -22.35 -9.31 9.88
N VAL A 382 -21.49 -8.45 10.39
CA VAL A 382 -21.85 -7.25 11.16
C VAL A 382 -21.38 -6.02 10.38
N LEU A 383 -22.21 -4.98 10.34
CA LEU A 383 -21.78 -3.66 9.92
C LEU A 383 -21.35 -2.87 11.15
N ARG A 384 -20.27 -2.10 11.01
CA ARG A 384 -19.71 -1.31 12.11
C ARG A 384 -19.71 0.16 11.72
N VAL A 385 -20.11 1.01 12.67
CA VAL A 385 -20.22 2.45 12.48
C VAL A 385 -19.13 3.12 13.29
N PHE A 386 -18.42 4.06 12.67
CA PHE A 386 -17.33 4.80 13.28
C PHE A 386 -17.56 6.30 13.14
N SER A 387 -17.23 7.06 14.18
CA SER A 387 -17.28 8.53 14.18
C SER A 387 -15.91 9.10 14.49
N ALA A 388 -15.49 10.19 13.85
CA ALA A 388 -14.19 10.77 14.12
C ALA A 388 -14.11 11.39 15.52
N PRO A 389 -12.97 11.25 16.23
CA PRO A 389 -12.72 11.93 17.49
C PRO A 389 -12.35 13.41 17.27
N ARG A 390 -12.46 14.23 18.32
CA ARG A 390 -12.08 15.66 18.29
C ARG A 390 -10.65 15.85 17.79
N ASN A 391 -9.69 15.12 18.36
CA ASN A 391 -8.28 15.31 18.03
C ASN A 391 -7.98 15.06 16.54
N PHE A 392 -8.69 14.12 15.91
CA PHE A 392 -8.60 13.94 14.45
C PHE A 392 -9.10 15.17 13.70
N VAL A 393 -10.27 15.72 14.06
CA VAL A 393 -10.87 16.85 13.34
C VAL A 393 -9.98 18.10 13.44
N GLU A 394 -9.40 18.35 14.62
CA GLU A 394 -8.43 19.43 14.83
C GLU A 394 -7.19 19.27 13.96
N ASN A 395 -6.59 18.07 13.97
CA ASN A 395 -5.41 17.76 13.17
C ASN A 395 -5.71 17.82 11.66
N PHE A 396 -6.86 17.32 11.23
CA PHE A 396 -7.34 17.44 9.85
C PHE A 396 -7.40 18.91 9.42
N CYS A 397 -7.99 19.78 10.26
CA CYS A 397 -8.08 21.20 9.96
C CYS A 397 -6.69 21.87 9.89
N ALA A 398 -5.80 21.54 10.82
CA ALA A 398 -4.43 22.08 10.86
C ALA A 398 -3.59 21.65 9.64
N ILE A 399 -3.67 20.38 9.23
CA ILE A 399 -2.92 19.82 8.09
C ILE A 399 -3.46 20.34 6.74
N THR A 400 -4.78 20.45 6.62
CA THR A 400 -5.44 20.91 5.38
C THR A 400 -5.58 22.43 5.30
N GLY A 401 -5.31 23.16 6.39
CA GLY A 401 -5.46 24.62 6.45
C GLY A 401 -6.91 25.11 6.53
N GLN A 402 -7.82 24.27 7.02
CA GLN A 402 -9.23 24.63 7.19
C GLN A 402 -9.51 25.28 8.56
N SER A 403 -10.59 26.05 8.63
CA SER A 403 -11.04 26.66 9.89
C SER A 403 -11.84 25.66 10.73
N LEU A 404 -11.35 25.38 11.94
CA LEU A 404 -12.01 24.47 12.88
C LEU A 404 -13.46 24.90 13.20
N ASP A 405 -13.70 26.20 13.37
CA ASP A 405 -15.03 26.75 13.68
C ASP A 405 -16.05 26.45 12.58
N LEU A 406 -15.62 26.49 11.31
CA LEU A 406 -16.45 26.16 10.16
C LEU A 406 -16.73 24.65 10.06
N VAL A 407 -15.80 23.82 10.53
CA VAL A 407 -15.89 22.35 10.44
C VAL A 407 -16.73 21.76 11.57
N LEU A 408 -16.61 22.27 12.80
CA LEU A 408 -17.32 21.72 13.97
C LEU A 408 -18.69 22.35 14.25
N CYS A 409 -19.05 23.50 13.67
CA CYS A 409 -20.39 24.10 13.73
C CYS A 409 -21.10 24.02 15.11
N ASN A 410 -20.39 24.34 16.22
CA ASN A 410 -20.89 24.28 17.62
C ASN A 410 -21.27 22.88 18.19
N GLN A 411 -20.89 21.76 17.57
CA GLN A 411 -21.14 20.39 18.08
C GLN A 411 -20.06 19.90 19.08
N ASP A 412 -19.59 20.78 19.97
CA ASP A 412 -18.32 20.58 20.67
C ASP A 412 -18.44 19.75 21.96
N SER A 413 -19.61 19.64 22.60
CA SER A 413 -19.63 19.17 24.00
C SER A 413 -19.39 17.66 24.23
N ASP A 414 -19.60 16.81 23.21
CA ASP A 414 -19.77 15.35 23.43
C ASP A 414 -18.81 14.47 22.59
N LEU A 415 -17.89 15.05 21.81
CA LEU A 415 -16.96 14.26 21.01
C LEU A 415 -15.87 13.61 21.89
N PRO A 416 -15.57 12.33 21.69
CA PRO A 416 -14.41 11.71 22.35
C PRO A 416 -13.12 12.32 21.83
N GLU A 417 -12.12 12.36 22.70
CA GLU A 417 -10.81 12.93 22.42
C GLU A 417 -10.04 12.05 21.41
N GLY A 418 -10.19 10.73 21.52
CA GLY A 418 -9.50 9.75 20.68
C GLY A 418 -10.15 8.37 20.71
N ALA A 419 -9.45 7.38 20.17
CA ALA A 419 -9.84 5.98 20.27
C ALA A 419 -8.63 5.06 20.50
N THR A 420 -8.87 3.91 21.12
CA THR A 420 -7.88 2.84 21.28
C THR A 420 -8.49 1.48 20.94
N VAL A 421 -7.66 0.53 20.51
CA VAL A 421 -8.06 -0.88 20.36
C VAL A 421 -7.51 -1.66 21.55
N PRO A 422 -8.36 -2.32 22.38
CA PRO A 422 -7.89 -3.21 23.42
C PRO A 422 -7.10 -4.38 22.82
N ALA A 423 -6.07 -4.87 23.50
CA ALA A 423 -5.20 -5.96 23.00
C ALA A 423 -5.96 -7.24 22.55
N LEU A 424 -7.12 -7.51 23.15
CA LEU A 424 -7.98 -8.66 22.83
C LEU A 424 -9.30 -8.27 22.13
N GLY A 425 -9.49 -7.00 21.78
CA GLY A 425 -10.73 -6.47 21.21
C GLY A 425 -10.65 -6.22 19.71
N LEU A 426 -11.77 -6.43 19.00
CA LEU A 426 -11.94 -6.06 17.59
C LEU A 426 -12.72 -4.74 17.41
N SER A 427 -12.76 -3.91 18.45
CA SER A 427 -13.62 -2.73 18.52
C SER A 427 -12.84 -1.59 19.11
N ASN A 428 -12.82 -0.48 18.38
CA ASN A 428 -12.20 0.76 18.84
C ASN A 428 -13.08 1.35 19.95
N LYS A 429 -12.49 1.62 21.12
CA LYS A 429 -13.17 2.27 22.24
C LYS A 429 -12.83 3.76 22.27
N ALA A 430 -13.83 4.58 22.53
CA ALA A 430 -13.67 6.01 22.76
C ALA A 430 -12.81 6.28 24.00
N VAL A 431 -11.99 7.33 23.93
CA VAL A 431 -11.21 7.89 25.03
C VAL A 431 -11.68 9.32 25.25
N PHE A 432 -12.07 9.67 26.48
CA PHE A 432 -12.50 11.03 26.84
C PHE A 432 -11.44 11.75 27.68
N GLN A 433 -11.50 13.08 27.73
CA GLN A 433 -10.49 13.92 28.40
C GLN A 433 -10.19 13.50 29.86
N GLY A 434 -11.20 13.05 30.61
CA GLY A 434 -11.06 12.59 31.99
C GLY A 434 -10.28 11.28 32.15
N ASP A 435 -10.29 10.41 31.13
CA ASP A 435 -9.60 9.11 31.15
C ASP A 435 -8.08 9.28 31.03
N THR A 436 -7.63 10.32 30.29
CA THR A 436 -6.22 10.68 30.11
C THR A 436 -5.57 11.27 31.36
N ALA A 437 -6.35 11.79 32.31
CA ALA A 437 -5.85 12.47 33.50
C ALA A 437 -5.64 11.53 34.71
N SER A 438 -6.14 10.29 34.65
CA SER A 438 -6.10 9.32 35.74
C SER A 438 -5.01 8.26 35.58
N GLN A 439 -3.75 8.68 35.58
CA GLN A 439 -2.56 7.89 35.96
C GLN A 439 -1.51 8.92 36.44
N PRO A 440 -0.93 8.86 37.67
CA PRO A 440 -0.86 7.77 38.63
C PRO A 440 -1.26 8.16 40.08
N SER A 441 -2.07 7.34 40.75
CA SER A 441 -1.94 7.16 42.22
C SER A 441 -2.74 5.95 42.69
N ASP A 442 -2.03 5.08 43.39
CA ASP A 442 -2.48 4.14 44.42
C ASP A 442 -2.98 2.76 43.99
N GLU A 443 -2.02 1.83 43.99
CA GLU A 443 -2.03 0.54 44.70
C GLU A 443 -3.39 -0.13 44.95
N GLU A 444 -3.66 -1.23 44.23
CA GLU A 444 -4.06 -2.53 44.81
C GLU A 444 -4.13 -3.61 43.71
N GLU A 445 -3.02 -4.32 43.49
CA GLU A 445 -2.96 -5.80 43.46
C GLU A 445 -1.53 -6.25 43.15
N LEU A 446 -0.68 -6.11 44.17
CA LEU A 446 0.41 -7.06 44.37
C LEU A 446 -0.23 -8.43 44.57
N LEU A 447 0.04 -9.36 43.64
CA LEU A 447 0.32 -10.80 43.81
C LEU A 447 -0.31 -11.63 42.67
N THR A 448 0.46 -11.96 41.63
CA THR A 448 1.01 -13.33 41.41
C THR A 448 1.73 -13.47 40.05
N SER A 449 2.99 -13.93 40.13
CA SER A 449 3.82 -14.58 39.09
C SER A 449 4.20 -13.81 37.80
N THR A 450 5.47 -13.41 37.74
CA THR A 450 6.37 -13.45 36.56
C THR A 450 5.71 -13.69 35.18
N SER A 451 5.22 -12.62 34.57
CA SER A 451 5.13 -12.44 33.13
C SER A 451 5.34 -10.95 32.84
N PHE A 452 6.20 -10.64 31.87
CA PHE A 452 6.40 -9.28 31.36
C PHE A 452 5.08 -8.79 30.74
N GLU A 453 4.22 -8.15 31.53
CA GLU A 453 2.99 -7.51 31.04
C GLU A 453 3.32 -6.13 30.48
N TYR A 454 3.21 -5.99 29.16
CA TYR A 454 3.25 -4.72 28.43
C TYR A 454 2.16 -3.79 28.97
N GLN A 455 2.53 -2.56 29.37
CA GLN A 455 1.53 -1.53 29.62
C GLN A 455 0.72 -1.28 28.32
N PRO A 456 -0.61 -1.18 28.39
CA PRO A 456 -1.41 -0.84 27.22
C PRO A 456 -0.96 0.53 26.70
N VAL A 457 -0.43 0.56 25.48
CA VAL A 457 -0.05 1.81 24.81
C VAL A 457 -1.33 2.63 24.64
N ALA A 458 -1.47 3.67 25.46
CA ALA A 458 -2.65 4.50 25.51
C ALA A 458 -2.63 5.53 24.37
N PHE A 459 -3.81 5.89 23.87
CA PHE A 459 -3.97 7.08 23.03
C PHE A 459 -3.45 8.31 23.79
N HIS A 460 -2.66 9.14 23.11
CA HIS A 460 -2.22 10.42 23.62
C HIS A 460 -2.63 11.51 22.63
N PRO A 461 -3.39 12.53 23.05
CA PRO A 461 -3.76 13.63 22.16
C PRO A 461 -2.48 14.35 21.71
N SER A 462 -2.39 14.63 20.42
CA SER A 462 -1.27 15.36 19.85
C SER A 462 -1.76 16.37 18.83
N ILE A 463 -1.07 17.50 18.75
CA ILE A 463 -1.37 18.57 17.79
C ILE A 463 -0.44 18.40 16.61
N LEU A 464 -1.00 18.05 15.46
CA LEU A 464 -0.27 17.84 14.22
C LEU A 464 -0.51 19.00 13.27
N THR A 465 0.58 19.49 12.66
CA THR A 465 0.52 20.50 11.57
C THR A 465 1.00 19.93 10.24
N GLU A 466 1.37 18.66 10.25
CA GLU A 466 1.87 17.88 9.13
C GLU A 466 1.32 16.45 9.24
N PRO A 467 1.28 15.69 8.13
CA PRO A 467 0.82 14.31 8.15
C PRO A 467 1.51 13.45 9.23
N PRO A 468 0.76 12.56 9.89
CA PRO A 468 1.29 11.69 10.93
C PRO A 468 2.32 10.69 10.42
N THR A 469 3.22 10.27 11.30
CA THR A 469 4.13 9.14 11.07
C THR A 469 3.38 7.81 11.15
N GLU A 470 4.01 6.71 10.69
CA GLU A 470 3.37 5.39 10.67
C GLU A 470 2.94 4.91 12.07
N ASP A 471 3.78 5.10 13.10
CA ASP A 471 3.43 4.75 14.48
C ASP A 471 2.20 5.53 14.98
N HIS A 472 2.14 6.82 14.62
CA HIS A 472 1.02 7.68 14.99
C HIS A 472 -0.26 7.25 14.27
N LEU A 473 -0.18 6.88 12.99
CA LEU A 473 -1.31 6.33 12.23
C LEU A 473 -1.88 5.09 12.90
N LEU A 474 -1.02 4.15 13.32
CA LEU A 474 -1.41 2.90 13.95
C LEU A 474 -2.13 3.07 15.29
N GLN A 475 -1.74 4.08 16.08
CA GLN A 475 -2.11 4.17 17.50
C GLN A 475 -3.05 5.33 17.82
N ASN A 476 -2.87 6.49 17.19
CA ASN A 476 -3.48 7.74 17.61
C ASN A 476 -4.53 8.29 16.64
N THR A 477 -4.69 7.69 15.46
CA THR A 477 -5.64 8.15 14.44
C THR A 477 -6.87 7.26 14.27
N LEU A 478 -7.07 6.31 15.18
CA LEU A 478 -8.22 5.44 15.23
C LEU A 478 -9.50 6.23 15.51
N TRP A 479 -10.62 5.79 14.93
CA TRP A 479 -11.94 6.35 15.21
C TRP A 479 -12.72 5.41 16.14
N PRO A 480 -13.43 5.91 17.16
CA PRO A 480 -14.26 5.07 18.02
C PRO A 480 -15.39 4.40 17.24
N GLU A 481 -15.63 3.12 17.56
CA GLU A 481 -16.81 2.42 17.07
C GLU A 481 -18.03 2.86 17.90
N VAL A 482 -19.06 3.38 17.22
CA VAL A 482 -20.26 3.93 17.88
C VAL A 482 -21.45 2.98 17.81
N GLN A 483 -21.51 2.08 16.83
CA GLN A 483 -22.63 1.15 16.68
C GLN A 483 -22.26 -0.13 15.90
N LYS A 484 -22.92 -1.23 16.24
CA LYS A 484 -22.94 -2.49 15.48
C LYS A 484 -24.33 -2.79 14.97
N LEU A 485 -24.45 -3.16 13.69
CA LEU A 485 -25.72 -3.55 13.07
C LEU A 485 -25.72 -5.05 12.79
N TYR A 486 -26.63 -5.76 13.45
CA TYR A 486 -26.81 -7.21 13.32
C TYR A 486 -28.10 -7.50 12.54
N GLY A 487 -28.02 -8.41 11.56
CA GLY A 487 -29.20 -8.86 10.82
C GLY A 487 -28.88 -9.78 9.64
N HIS A 488 -27.71 -9.63 9.03
CA HIS A 488 -27.26 -10.51 7.95
C HIS A 488 -26.80 -11.87 8.48
N GLY A 489 -27.07 -12.94 7.72
CA GLY A 489 -26.66 -14.32 8.06
C GLY A 489 -25.24 -14.69 7.61
N TYR A 490 -24.67 -13.91 6.69
CA TYR A 490 -23.39 -14.12 6.01
C TYR A 490 -22.60 -12.82 5.94
N GLU A 491 -21.38 -12.92 5.40
CA GLU A 491 -20.42 -11.83 5.31
C GLU A 491 -20.97 -10.66 4.49
N ILE A 492 -20.78 -9.43 4.97
CA ILE A 492 -21.22 -8.22 4.28
C ILE A 492 -20.48 -8.10 2.93
N PHE A 493 -21.20 -7.70 1.88
CA PHE A 493 -20.64 -7.55 0.53
C PHE A 493 -20.70 -6.13 0.01
N CYS A 494 -21.83 -5.44 0.18
CA CYS A 494 -21.94 -4.04 -0.23
C CYS A 494 -22.87 -3.25 0.69
N VAL A 495 -22.62 -1.94 0.75
CA VAL A 495 -23.39 -0.98 1.54
C VAL A 495 -23.53 0.32 0.75
N ALA A 496 -24.66 1.02 0.92
CA ALA A 496 -24.91 2.33 0.33
C ALA A 496 -25.70 3.21 1.32
N CYS A 497 -25.41 4.51 1.36
CA CYS A 497 -26.15 5.47 2.18
C CYS A 497 -26.99 6.39 1.27
N SER A 498 -28.17 6.79 1.74
CA SER A 498 -29.00 7.77 1.04
C SER A 498 -28.37 9.17 1.07
N ASN A 499 -28.72 10.04 0.12
CA ASN A 499 -28.17 11.39 0.03
C ASN A 499 -28.64 12.29 1.19
N SER A 500 -29.86 12.07 1.68
CA SER A 500 -30.45 12.63 2.91
C SER A 500 -29.79 12.14 4.20
N LYS A 501 -28.92 11.13 4.11
CA LYS A 501 -28.20 10.51 5.23
C LYS A 501 -29.08 9.80 6.25
N ALA A 502 -30.37 9.64 5.96
CA ALA A 502 -31.36 9.03 6.86
C ALA A 502 -31.41 7.49 6.77
N LEU A 503 -30.95 6.91 5.65
CA LEU A 503 -31.02 5.48 5.41
C LEU A 503 -29.68 4.89 5.00
N LEU A 504 -29.48 3.65 5.40
CA LEU A 504 -28.41 2.77 4.93
C LEU A 504 -29.06 1.53 4.29
N ALA A 505 -28.54 1.08 3.16
CA ALA A 505 -28.89 -0.19 2.54
C ALA A 505 -27.67 -1.12 2.60
N SER A 506 -27.84 -2.37 3.01
CA SER A 506 -26.75 -3.35 3.03
C SER A 506 -27.16 -4.72 2.50
N ALA A 507 -26.20 -5.43 1.92
CA ALA A 507 -26.36 -6.79 1.43
C ALA A 507 -25.15 -7.66 1.78
N CYS A 508 -25.38 -8.97 1.94
CA CYS A 508 -24.35 -9.96 2.25
C CYS A 508 -24.08 -10.92 1.07
N LYS A 509 -23.01 -11.71 1.18
CA LYS A 509 -22.71 -12.81 0.26
C LYS A 509 -23.88 -13.79 0.26
N ALA A 510 -24.40 -14.11 -0.93
CA ALA A 510 -25.53 -15.01 -1.08
C ALA A 510 -25.36 -15.96 -2.26
N ALA A 511 -25.55 -17.25 -2.00
CA ALA A 511 -25.68 -18.30 -3.02
C ALA A 511 -27.13 -18.76 -3.23
N LYS A 512 -28.07 -18.21 -2.44
CA LYS A 512 -29.50 -18.54 -2.46
C LYS A 512 -30.34 -17.28 -2.23
N LYS A 513 -31.57 -17.28 -2.76
CA LYS A 513 -32.54 -16.18 -2.65
C LYS A 513 -32.88 -15.78 -1.21
N GLU A 514 -32.95 -16.77 -0.31
CA GLU A 514 -33.24 -16.55 1.12
C GLU A 514 -32.19 -15.70 1.85
N HIS A 515 -30.99 -15.56 1.29
CA HIS A 515 -29.89 -14.78 1.86
C HIS A 515 -29.56 -13.52 1.05
N ALA A 516 -30.13 -13.35 -0.15
CA ALA A 516 -29.86 -12.23 -1.06
C ALA A 516 -30.74 -11.00 -0.78
N ALA A 517 -31.33 -10.91 0.41
CA ALA A 517 -32.15 -9.78 0.81
C ALA A 517 -31.30 -8.54 1.08
N ILE A 518 -31.81 -7.38 0.67
CA ILE A 518 -31.24 -6.08 1.03
C ILE A 518 -31.93 -5.63 2.32
N ILE A 519 -31.14 -5.22 3.31
CA ILE A 519 -31.66 -4.70 4.58
C ILE A 519 -31.52 -3.17 4.59
N LEU A 520 -32.62 -2.47 4.85
CA LEU A 520 -32.64 -1.02 5.10
C LEU A 520 -32.53 -0.74 6.59
N TRP A 521 -31.71 0.23 6.96
CA TRP A 521 -31.47 0.68 8.32
C TRP A 521 -31.70 2.18 8.43
N ASN A 522 -32.30 2.62 9.53
CA ASN A 522 -32.38 4.03 9.88
C ASN A 522 -31.06 4.45 10.54
N THR A 523 -30.43 5.53 10.09
CA THR A 523 -29.11 5.98 10.59
C THR A 523 -29.17 6.76 11.90
N THR A 524 -30.35 7.19 12.34
CA THR A 524 -30.55 7.86 13.62
C THR A 524 -30.85 6.85 14.73
N SER A 525 -31.77 5.92 14.48
CA SER A 525 -32.18 4.90 15.47
C SER A 525 -31.37 3.60 15.38
N TRP A 526 -30.63 3.39 14.30
CA TRP A 526 -29.88 2.17 13.98
C TRP A 526 -30.71 0.90 13.92
N LYS A 527 -32.03 1.05 13.78
CA LYS A 527 -32.96 -0.08 13.64
C LYS A 527 -33.14 -0.46 12.18
N GLN A 528 -33.38 -1.74 11.98
CA GLN A 528 -33.80 -2.28 10.70
C GLN A 528 -35.21 -1.78 10.36
N VAL A 529 -35.34 -1.15 9.20
CA VAL A 529 -36.59 -0.57 8.66
C VAL A 529 -37.32 -1.57 7.79
N GLN A 530 -36.61 -2.22 6.85
CA GLN A 530 -37.24 -3.08 5.85
C GLN A 530 -36.28 -4.13 5.29
N ASN A 531 -36.84 -5.27 4.87
CA ASN A 531 -36.15 -6.28 4.05
C ASN A 531 -36.69 -6.24 2.61
N LEU A 532 -35.82 -6.03 1.64
CA LEU A 532 -36.16 -6.02 0.21
C LEU A 532 -35.70 -7.33 -0.42
N VAL A 533 -36.64 -8.21 -0.77
CA VAL A 533 -36.34 -9.57 -1.26
C VAL A 533 -36.69 -9.65 -2.75
N PHE A 534 -35.67 -9.84 -3.58
CA PHE A 534 -35.85 -10.04 -5.02
C PHE A 534 -34.78 -10.97 -5.61
N HIS A 535 -33.51 -10.57 -5.50
CA HIS A 535 -32.37 -11.26 -6.11
C HIS A 535 -32.18 -12.68 -5.59
N SER A 536 -31.51 -13.50 -6.40
CA SER A 536 -31.26 -14.92 -6.10
C SER A 536 -29.83 -15.22 -5.66
N LEU A 537 -28.90 -14.31 -5.96
CA LEU A 537 -27.47 -14.36 -5.63
C LEU A 537 -27.02 -13.01 -5.08
N THR A 538 -25.78 -12.94 -4.59
CA THR A 538 -25.16 -11.73 -4.02
C THR A 538 -25.47 -10.48 -4.82
N VAL A 539 -26.03 -9.47 -4.14
CA VAL A 539 -26.12 -8.09 -4.64
C VAL A 539 -24.72 -7.50 -4.62
N THR A 540 -24.21 -7.11 -5.78
CA THR A 540 -22.82 -6.69 -5.99
C THR A 540 -22.60 -5.22 -5.70
N GLN A 541 -23.55 -4.36 -6.04
CA GLN A 541 -23.53 -2.94 -5.73
C GLN A 541 -24.95 -2.39 -5.60
N MET A 542 -25.09 -1.33 -4.82
CA MET A 542 -26.32 -0.56 -4.68
C MET A 542 -26.03 0.93 -4.78
N ALA A 543 -27.01 1.71 -5.23
CA ALA A 543 -26.93 3.16 -5.26
C ALA A 543 -28.32 3.79 -5.08
N PHE A 544 -28.45 4.73 -4.16
CA PHE A 544 -29.63 5.59 -4.08
C PHE A 544 -29.60 6.63 -5.20
N SER A 545 -30.75 6.95 -5.78
CA SER A 545 -30.85 8.06 -6.73
C SER A 545 -30.53 9.38 -6.01
N PRO A 546 -29.94 10.39 -6.68
CA PRO A 546 -29.59 11.68 -6.05
C PRO A 546 -30.75 12.38 -5.32
N ASN A 547 -31.99 12.15 -5.76
CA ASN A 547 -33.21 12.66 -5.13
C ASN A 547 -33.81 11.76 -4.03
N ASP A 548 -33.16 10.65 -3.67
CA ASP A 548 -33.57 9.64 -2.68
C ASP A 548 -34.93 8.97 -2.92
N LYS A 549 -35.49 9.10 -4.13
CA LYS A 549 -36.76 8.46 -4.49
C LYS A 549 -36.60 6.99 -4.86
N PHE A 550 -35.41 6.57 -5.27
CA PHE A 550 -35.14 5.22 -5.72
C PHE A 550 -33.90 4.62 -5.09
N LEU A 551 -33.91 3.30 -4.93
CA LEU A 551 -32.74 2.48 -4.63
C LEU A 551 -32.54 1.48 -5.77
N LEU A 552 -31.38 1.56 -6.44
CA LEU A 552 -30.93 0.61 -7.45
C LEU A 552 -30.08 -0.47 -6.79
N ALA A 553 -30.28 -1.71 -7.19
CA ALA A 553 -29.44 -2.84 -6.81
C ALA A 553 -29.10 -3.70 -8.03
N VAL A 554 -27.84 -4.13 -8.14
CA VAL A 554 -27.34 -5.02 -9.20
C VAL A 554 -26.76 -6.29 -8.60
N SER A 555 -26.80 -7.42 -9.33
CA SER A 555 -26.48 -8.73 -8.76
C SER A 555 -25.67 -9.67 -9.67
N ARG A 556 -25.01 -10.64 -9.02
CA ARG A 556 -24.40 -11.82 -9.65
C ARG A 556 -25.39 -12.68 -10.44
N ASP A 557 -26.69 -12.55 -10.16
CA ASP A 557 -27.73 -13.23 -10.92
C ASP A 557 -28.01 -12.60 -12.30
N ARG A 558 -27.21 -11.59 -12.68
CA ARG A 558 -27.21 -10.91 -13.99
C ARG A 558 -28.41 -9.98 -14.19
N THR A 559 -29.11 -9.66 -13.11
CA THR A 559 -30.26 -8.76 -13.12
C THR A 559 -30.02 -7.54 -12.22
N TRP A 560 -30.84 -6.52 -12.44
CA TRP A 560 -30.95 -5.35 -11.58
C TRP A 560 -32.39 -5.22 -11.06
N SER A 561 -32.55 -4.63 -9.89
CA SER A 561 -33.84 -4.25 -9.31
C SER A 561 -33.84 -2.78 -8.90
N LEU A 562 -34.98 -2.14 -9.09
CA LEU A 562 -35.21 -0.74 -8.77
C LEU A 562 -36.39 -0.62 -7.81
N TRP A 563 -36.15 -0.01 -6.66
CA TRP A 563 -37.11 0.13 -5.58
C TRP A 563 -37.50 1.58 -5.42
N LYS A 564 -38.80 1.87 -5.40
CA LYS A 564 -39.33 3.24 -5.27
C LYS A 564 -39.80 3.50 -3.85
N ARG A 565 -39.32 4.60 -3.27
CA ARG A 565 -39.79 5.14 -2.00
C ARG A 565 -41.28 5.49 -2.14
N GLN A 566 -42.08 5.00 -1.22
CA GLN A 566 -43.50 5.31 -1.13
C GLN A 566 -43.69 6.64 -0.40
N ASP A 567 -44.68 7.41 -0.84
CA ASP A 567 -45.08 8.62 -0.15
C ASP A 567 -45.77 8.24 1.17
N THR A 568 -45.09 8.45 2.29
CA THR A 568 -45.68 8.26 3.62
C THR A 568 -46.54 9.47 3.99
N ILE A 569 -47.76 9.22 4.48
CA ILE A 569 -48.73 10.26 4.86
C ILE A 569 -48.25 11.03 6.12
N SER A 570 -47.36 10.44 6.93
CA SER A 570 -46.76 11.07 8.12
C SER A 570 -45.23 11.15 8.00
N PRO A 571 -44.61 12.29 8.37
CA PRO A 571 -43.16 12.45 8.40
C PRO A 571 -42.47 11.63 9.51
N GLU A 572 -43.23 11.12 10.48
CA GLU A 572 -42.71 10.40 11.65
C GLU A 572 -42.43 8.91 11.39
N LEU A 573 -42.96 8.35 10.30
CA LEU A 573 -42.75 6.94 9.94
C LEU A 573 -41.50 6.78 9.08
N ASP A 574 -40.78 5.69 9.32
CA ASP A 574 -39.66 5.30 8.47
C ASP A 574 -40.11 5.12 7.01
N PRO A 575 -39.29 5.55 6.04
CA PRO A 575 -39.62 5.43 4.63
C PRO A 575 -39.68 3.97 4.18
N VAL A 576 -40.73 3.64 3.42
CA VAL A 576 -40.96 2.29 2.87
C VAL A 576 -40.66 2.28 1.38
N PHE A 577 -40.01 1.22 0.90
CA PHE A 577 -39.70 1.00 -0.51
C PHE A 577 -40.50 -0.16 -1.07
N SER A 578 -40.95 -0.06 -2.32
CA SER A 578 -41.58 -1.17 -3.04
C SER A 578 -40.88 -1.40 -4.37
N LEU A 579 -40.90 -2.64 -4.86
CA LEU A 579 -40.28 -3.01 -6.14
C LEU A 579 -41.03 -2.28 -7.26
N PHE A 580 -40.30 -1.46 -8.03
CA PHE A 580 -40.87 -0.59 -9.06
C PHE A 580 -40.54 -1.08 -10.47
N ALA A 581 -39.29 -1.49 -10.70
CA ALA A 581 -38.85 -2.05 -11.97
C ALA A 581 -37.73 -3.06 -11.75
N PHE A 582 -37.54 -4.00 -12.67
CA PHE A 582 -36.46 -4.99 -12.58
C PHE A 582 -36.20 -5.68 -13.92
N THR A 583 -35.02 -6.25 -14.08
CA THR A 583 -34.77 -7.21 -15.15
C THR A 583 -34.97 -8.64 -14.66
N ASN A 584 -35.45 -9.51 -15.54
CA ASN A 584 -35.55 -10.95 -15.30
C ASN A 584 -34.80 -11.70 -16.42
N LYS A 585 -34.85 -13.04 -16.42
CA LYS A 585 -34.14 -13.85 -17.43
C LYS A 585 -34.54 -13.57 -18.88
N VAL A 586 -35.72 -12.98 -19.11
CA VAL A 586 -36.25 -12.65 -20.44
C VAL A 586 -35.84 -11.23 -20.84
N THR A 587 -35.87 -10.27 -19.91
CA THR A 587 -35.56 -8.85 -20.15
C THR A 587 -34.10 -8.48 -19.88
N ALA A 588 -33.28 -9.41 -19.39
CA ALA A 588 -31.87 -9.17 -19.10
C ALA A 588 -31.06 -8.90 -20.38
N VAL A 589 -30.47 -7.70 -20.46
CA VAL A 589 -29.53 -7.33 -21.53
C VAL A 589 -28.13 -7.91 -21.26
N HIS A 590 -27.76 -8.04 -19.98
CA HIS A 590 -26.46 -8.55 -19.58
C HIS A 590 -26.42 -10.09 -19.53
N SER A 591 -25.37 -10.66 -20.11
CA SER A 591 -25.16 -12.13 -20.21
C SER A 591 -24.26 -12.69 -19.09
N ARG A 592 -23.68 -11.81 -18.27
CA ARG A 592 -22.79 -12.11 -17.14
C ARG A 592 -23.12 -11.20 -15.95
N ILE A 593 -22.40 -11.42 -14.84
CA ILE A 593 -22.53 -10.67 -13.58
C ILE A 593 -22.51 -9.17 -13.84
N ILE A 594 -23.49 -8.44 -13.30
CA ILE A 594 -23.45 -6.99 -13.25
C ILE A 594 -22.64 -6.64 -12.01
N TRP A 595 -21.50 -5.98 -12.19
CA TRP A 595 -20.59 -5.66 -11.07
C TRP A 595 -20.90 -4.31 -10.45
N SER A 596 -21.29 -3.34 -11.28
CA SER A 596 -21.37 -1.96 -10.85
C SER A 596 -22.55 -1.23 -11.45
N CYS A 597 -23.04 -0.24 -10.70
CA CYS A 597 -24.07 0.68 -11.15
C CYS A 597 -23.90 2.05 -10.52
N ASP A 598 -24.38 3.08 -11.23
CA ASP A 598 -24.42 4.45 -10.72
C ASP A 598 -25.53 5.27 -11.39
N TRP A 599 -25.89 6.40 -10.79
CA TRP A 599 -27.01 7.25 -11.21
C TRP A 599 -26.55 8.49 -11.98
N SER A 600 -27.38 8.95 -12.91
CA SER A 600 -27.24 10.29 -13.47
C SER A 600 -27.53 11.36 -12.39
N PRO A 601 -26.86 12.53 -12.44
CA PRO A 601 -27.01 13.58 -11.43
C PRO A 601 -28.43 14.12 -11.30
N ASP A 602 -29.24 14.03 -12.36
CA ASP A 602 -30.64 14.46 -12.38
C ASP A 602 -31.63 13.35 -11.98
N SER A 603 -31.15 12.18 -11.55
CA SER A 603 -31.95 11.01 -11.15
C SER A 603 -32.86 10.44 -12.25
N LYS A 604 -32.64 10.78 -13.52
CA LYS A 604 -33.48 10.30 -14.64
C LYS A 604 -33.01 8.98 -15.22
N TYR A 605 -31.71 8.74 -15.18
CA TYR A 605 -31.08 7.57 -15.77
C TYR A 605 -30.17 6.88 -14.76
N PHE A 606 -29.93 5.59 -14.98
CA PHE A 606 -28.89 4.86 -14.28
C PHE A 606 -28.10 4.00 -15.26
N PHE A 607 -26.89 3.67 -14.88
CA PHE A 607 -25.95 2.93 -15.72
C PHE A 607 -25.58 1.63 -15.04
N THR A 608 -25.45 0.56 -15.82
CA THR A 608 -24.99 -0.75 -15.34
C THR A 608 -23.78 -1.21 -16.12
N GLY A 609 -22.75 -1.68 -15.41
CA GLY A 609 -21.54 -2.26 -15.98
C GLY A 609 -21.40 -3.74 -15.63
N SER A 610 -21.09 -4.57 -16.63
CA SER A 610 -21.05 -6.02 -16.48
C SER A 610 -19.76 -6.66 -16.97
N ARG A 611 -19.48 -7.85 -16.41
CA ARG A 611 -18.39 -8.73 -16.83
C ARG A 611 -18.50 -9.16 -18.30
N ASP A 612 -19.66 -9.00 -18.92
CA ASP A 612 -19.85 -9.25 -20.35
C ASP A 612 -19.33 -8.13 -21.26
N LYS A 613 -18.58 -7.18 -20.69
CA LYS A 613 -17.92 -6.06 -21.37
C LYS A 613 -18.85 -4.93 -21.77
N LYS A 614 -20.10 -4.96 -21.31
CA LYS A 614 -21.12 -4.00 -21.71
C LYS A 614 -21.42 -2.98 -20.62
N VAL A 615 -21.70 -1.76 -21.07
CA VAL A 615 -22.34 -0.69 -20.29
C VAL A 615 -23.68 -0.33 -20.94
N VAL A 616 -24.73 -0.18 -20.13
CA VAL A 616 -26.08 0.16 -20.60
C VAL A 616 -26.64 1.30 -19.77
N ALA A 617 -27.24 2.30 -20.41
CA ALA A 617 -28.04 3.32 -19.75
C ALA A 617 -29.52 2.94 -19.77
N TRP A 618 -30.20 3.16 -18.65
CA TRP A 618 -31.59 2.79 -18.44
C TRP A 618 -32.40 4.03 -18.03
N GLY A 619 -33.64 4.10 -18.46
CA GLY A 619 -34.55 5.19 -18.10
C GLY A 619 -35.98 4.91 -18.53
N GLU A 620 -36.84 5.91 -18.39
CA GLU A 620 -38.23 5.82 -18.89
C GLU A 620 -38.26 5.69 -20.42
N CYS A 621 -39.00 4.68 -20.87
CA CYS A 621 -39.25 4.37 -22.27
C CYS A 621 -40.74 4.59 -22.57
N ASP A 622 -41.02 5.35 -23.64
CA ASP A 622 -42.36 5.57 -24.17
C ASP A 622 -42.78 4.36 -25.02
N SER A 623 -42.96 3.17 -24.43
CA SER A 623 -43.42 2.02 -25.21
C SER A 623 -44.94 1.87 -25.11
N SER A 624 -45.61 2.01 -26.26
CA SER A 624 -47.00 1.61 -26.52
C SER A 624 -47.21 0.09 -26.59
N ASP A 625 -46.33 -0.67 -25.94
CA ASP A 625 -46.27 -2.13 -26.02
C ASP A 625 -46.77 -2.72 -24.69
N ASP A 626 -47.94 -3.37 -24.72
CA ASP A 626 -48.63 -3.98 -23.57
C ASP A 626 -47.83 -5.13 -22.91
N SER A 627 -46.60 -5.41 -23.37
CA SER A 627 -45.75 -6.53 -22.96
C SER A 627 -44.70 -6.19 -21.88
N MET A 628 -44.48 -4.91 -21.58
CA MET A 628 -43.56 -4.47 -20.52
C MET A 628 -44.28 -4.30 -19.19
N GLU A 629 -43.83 -4.99 -18.14
CA GLU A 629 -44.40 -4.91 -16.78
C GLU A 629 -44.21 -3.52 -16.13
N HIS A 630 -43.29 -2.70 -16.64
CA HIS A 630 -42.98 -1.35 -16.13
C HIS A 630 -42.35 -0.44 -17.21
N SER A 631 -42.39 0.87 -17.02
CA SER A 631 -41.93 1.89 -17.99
C SER A 631 -40.40 2.05 -18.09
N ILE A 632 -39.61 1.33 -17.31
CA ILE A 632 -38.14 1.42 -17.33
C ILE A 632 -37.55 0.40 -18.32
N GLY A 633 -36.73 0.88 -19.26
CA GLY A 633 -36.04 0.04 -20.24
C GLY A 633 -34.67 0.60 -20.64
N PRO A 634 -33.91 -0.11 -21.49
CA PRO A 634 -32.68 0.42 -22.05
C PRO A 634 -33.00 1.63 -22.93
N CYS A 635 -32.31 2.74 -22.73
CA CYS A 635 -32.51 3.99 -23.48
C CYS A 635 -31.23 4.46 -24.21
N SER A 636 -30.26 3.56 -24.31
CA SER A 636 -29.00 3.74 -25.03
C SER A 636 -28.74 2.57 -25.96
N SER A 637 -27.88 2.78 -26.95
CA SER A 637 -27.18 1.67 -27.57
C SER A 637 -26.31 0.95 -26.51
N VAL A 638 -26.14 -0.37 -26.68
CA VAL A 638 -25.31 -1.17 -25.76
C VAL A 638 -23.84 -0.88 -26.06
N LEU A 639 -23.15 -0.25 -25.11
CA LEU A 639 -21.73 0.10 -25.26
C LEU A 639 -20.86 -1.11 -24.92
N ASP A 640 -20.18 -1.71 -25.89
CA ASP A 640 -19.10 -2.69 -25.67
C ASP A 640 -17.76 -1.97 -25.55
N VAL A 641 -17.11 -2.10 -24.38
CA VAL A 641 -15.84 -1.41 -24.07
C VAL A 641 -14.62 -2.32 -24.24
N GLY A 642 -14.77 -3.52 -24.82
CA GLY A 642 -13.68 -4.43 -25.15
C GLY A 642 -13.12 -5.28 -24.00
N GLY A 643 -13.29 -4.82 -22.75
CA GLY A 643 -12.86 -5.50 -21.52
C GLY A 643 -13.99 -5.67 -20.50
N ALA A 644 -13.84 -6.62 -19.57
CA ALA A 644 -14.85 -6.84 -18.52
C ALA A 644 -14.97 -5.60 -17.63
N VAL A 645 -16.19 -5.08 -17.48
CA VAL A 645 -16.45 -3.87 -16.68
C VAL A 645 -16.63 -4.28 -15.22
N THR A 646 -15.84 -3.67 -14.34
CA THR A 646 -15.85 -3.93 -12.91
C THR A 646 -16.32 -2.74 -12.09
N ALA A 647 -16.17 -1.52 -12.60
CA ALA A 647 -16.64 -0.29 -11.96
C ALA A 647 -17.26 0.68 -12.97
N VAL A 648 -18.34 1.35 -12.58
CA VAL A 648 -18.94 2.48 -13.33
C VAL A 648 -19.13 3.63 -12.36
N GLY A 649 -18.74 4.83 -12.77
CA GLY A 649 -18.99 6.07 -12.02
C GLY A 649 -19.46 7.17 -12.95
N VAL A 650 -20.54 7.84 -12.60
CA VAL A 650 -21.16 8.91 -13.38
C VAL A 650 -20.82 10.25 -12.74
N CYS A 651 -20.36 11.20 -13.55
CA CYS A 651 -19.97 12.50 -13.06
C CYS A 651 -21.21 13.28 -12.56
N PRO A 652 -21.12 13.95 -11.39
CA PRO A 652 -22.17 14.84 -10.90
C PRO A 652 -22.46 16.03 -11.83
N LEU A 653 -21.51 16.36 -12.71
CA LEU A 653 -21.62 17.45 -13.67
C LEU A 653 -21.70 16.91 -15.10
N LEU A 654 -22.47 17.60 -15.94
CA LEU A 654 -22.49 17.35 -17.38
C LEU A 654 -21.22 17.89 -18.04
N SER A 655 -20.85 17.34 -19.20
CA SER A 655 -19.86 17.97 -20.09
C SER A 655 -20.33 19.36 -20.58
N LEU A 656 -19.43 20.13 -21.17
CA LEU A 656 -19.77 21.43 -21.76
C LEU A 656 -20.82 21.32 -22.88
N SER A 657 -20.87 20.17 -23.56
CA SER A 657 -21.86 19.83 -24.59
C SER A 657 -23.19 19.29 -24.03
N GLN A 658 -23.42 19.39 -22.72
CA GLN A 658 -24.64 18.91 -22.03
C GLN A 658 -24.87 17.40 -22.20
N ARG A 659 -23.78 16.62 -22.12
CA ARG A 659 -23.78 15.15 -22.14
C ARG A 659 -23.31 14.62 -20.79
N TYR A 660 -23.87 13.52 -20.31
CA TYR A 660 -23.42 12.85 -19.09
C TYR A 660 -22.00 12.30 -19.30
N VAL A 661 -21.12 12.49 -18.32
CA VAL A 661 -19.76 11.94 -18.34
C VAL A 661 -19.75 10.65 -17.52
N VAL A 662 -19.27 9.55 -18.10
CA VAL A 662 -19.26 8.22 -17.50
C VAL A 662 -17.84 7.67 -17.51
N ALA A 663 -17.32 7.37 -16.34
CA ALA A 663 -16.07 6.63 -16.17
C ALA A 663 -16.36 5.13 -16.07
N VAL A 664 -15.61 4.33 -16.82
CA VAL A 664 -15.75 2.88 -16.88
C VAL A 664 -14.41 2.25 -16.53
N GLY A 665 -14.38 1.50 -15.43
CA GLY A 665 -13.21 0.79 -14.94
C GLY A 665 -13.23 -0.68 -15.34
N LEU A 666 -12.09 -1.18 -15.80
CA LEU A 666 -11.96 -2.52 -16.38
C LEU A 666 -11.16 -3.48 -15.48
N GLU A 667 -11.39 -4.78 -15.69
CA GLU A 667 -10.63 -5.87 -15.04
C GLU A 667 -9.13 -5.82 -15.35
N CYS A 668 -8.72 -5.21 -16.47
CA CYS A 668 -7.31 -5.02 -16.84
C CYS A 668 -6.67 -3.75 -16.25
N GLY A 669 -7.38 -3.03 -15.37
CA GLY A 669 -6.86 -1.85 -14.67
C GLY A 669 -6.98 -0.51 -15.41
N LYS A 670 -7.52 -0.51 -16.63
CA LYS A 670 -7.76 0.71 -17.42
C LYS A 670 -9.03 1.42 -17.00
N VAL A 671 -9.02 2.75 -17.05
CA VAL A 671 -10.22 3.60 -16.97
C VAL A 671 -10.46 4.22 -18.33
N CYS A 672 -11.68 4.04 -18.85
CA CYS A 672 -12.17 4.68 -20.06
C CYS A 672 -13.23 5.73 -19.71
N LEU A 673 -13.11 6.93 -20.23
CA LEU A 673 -14.11 7.99 -20.11
C LEU A 673 -14.94 8.09 -21.37
N TYR A 674 -16.25 8.11 -21.19
CA TYR A 674 -17.23 8.28 -22.26
C TYR A 674 -18.16 9.45 -21.94
N THR A 675 -18.77 10.04 -22.98
CA THR A 675 -19.95 10.89 -22.81
C THR A 675 -21.18 10.29 -23.47
N TRP A 676 -22.33 10.43 -22.80
CA TRP A 676 -23.61 9.90 -23.27
C TRP A 676 -24.73 10.95 -23.21
N LYS A 677 -25.67 10.86 -24.16
CA LYS A 677 -26.92 11.63 -24.12
C LYS A 677 -28.00 10.83 -24.86
N LYS A 678 -29.20 10.76 -24.27
CA LYS A 678 -30.37 10.15 -24.92
C LYS A 678 -30.62 10.80 -26.29
N THR A 679 -30.82 9.97 -27.31
CA THR A 679 -31.13 10.38 -28.67
C THR A 679 -32.56 9.99 -29.03
N ASP A 680 -33.28 10.84 -29.75
CA ASP A 680 -34.64 10.53 -30.24
C ASP A 680 -34.63 9.66 -31.51
N GLN A 681 -33.45 9.28 -32.00
CA GLN A 681 -33.29 8.40 -33.17
C GLN A 681 -33.46 6.94 -32.76
N VAL A 682 -34.23 6.17 -33.53
CA VAL A 682 -34.46 4.73 -33.33
C VAL A 682 -33.98 3.96 -34.58
N PRO A 683 -33.02 3.02 -34.47
CA PRO A 683 -32.26 2.67 -33.26
C PRO A 683 -31.36 3.83 -32.81
N GLU A 684 -31.00 3.84 -31.53
CA GLU A 684 -30.06 4.81 -30.98
C GLU A 684 -28.69 4.66 -31.68
N ILE A 685 -28.24 5.70 -32.38
CA ILE A 685 -26.97 5.73 -33.10
C ILE A 685 -26.19 6.95 -32.61
N ASN A 686 -24.90 6.76 -32.31
CA ASN A 686 -23.97 7.80 -31.84
C ASN A 686 -24.41 8.49 -30.52
N ASP A 687 -25.13 7.78 -29.67
CA ASP A 687 -25.52 8.25 -28.34
C ASP A 687 -24.35 8.21 -27.35
N TRP A 688 -23.34 7.34 -27.57
CA TRP A 688 -22.07 7.28 -26.84
C TRP A 688 -20.90 7.89 -27.63
N THR A 689 -20.02 8.58 -26.93
CA THR A 689 -18.74 9.08 -27.47
C THR A 689 -17.60 8.65 -26.54
N HIS A 690 -16.59 7.96 -27.06
CA HIS A 690 -15.35 7.69 -26.32
C HIS A 690 -14.48 8.94 -26.27
N CYS A 691 -14.09 9.38 -25.08
CA CYS A 691 -13.31 10.61 -24.88
C CYS A 691 -11.81 10.29 -24.68
N VAL A 692 -11.48 9.51 -23.65
CA VAL A 692 -10.09 9.21 -23.28
C VAL A 692 -9.98 7.89 -22.54
N GLU A 693 -8.82 7.25 -22.65
CA GLU A 693 -8.44 6.04 -21.93
C GLU A 693 -7.11 6.28 -21.20
N THR A 694 -6.97 5.72 -20.00
CA THR A 694 -5.72 5.81 -19.24
C THR A 694 -4.57 5.11 -19.96
N SER A 695 -3.41 5.77 -20.01
CA SER A 695 -2.16 5.14 -20.46
C SER A 695 -1.67 4.07 -19.47
N GLN A 696 -0.63 3.31 -19.84
CA GLN A 696 -0.05 2.26 -19.00
C GLN A 696 0.43 2.79 -17.63
N SER A 697 0.98 4.00 -17.56
CA SER A 697 1.47 4.59 -16.30
C SER A 697 0.35 5.16 -15.43
N GLN A 698 -0.79 5.51 -16.04
CA GLN A 698 -1.96 6.03 -15.33
C GLN A 698 -2.87 4.92 -14.84
N SER A 699 -2.93 3.80 -15.55
CA SER A 699 -3.80 2.66 -15.24
C SER A 699 -3.40 1.95 -13.94
N HIS A 700 -4.36 1.24 -13.36
CA HIS A 700 -4.06 0.16 -12.43
C HIS A 700 -3.39 -1.00 -13.16
N THR A 701 -2.64 -1.82 -12.44
CA THR A 701 -2.03 -3.05 -12.98
C THR A 701 -2.94 -4.26 -12.88
N LEU A 702 -3.94 -4.21 -11.98
CA LEU A 702 -4.96 -5.23 -11.76
C LEU A 702 -6.38 -4.62 -11.79
N ALA A 703 -7.39 -5.44 -11.53
CA ALA A 703 -8.79 -5.07 -11.65
C ALA A 703 -9.17 -3.86 -10.77
N ILE A 704 -9.88 -2.91 -11.38
CA ILE A 704 -10.47 -1.76 -10.67
C ILE A 704 -11.67 -2.24 -9.87
N LYS A 705 -11.74 -1.85 -8.60
CA LYS A 705 -12.85 -2.19 -7.69
C LYS A 705 -13.90 -1.10 -7.59
N LYS A 706 -13.47 0.16 -7.54
CA LYS A 706 -14.37 1.29 -7.38
C LYS A 706 -13.90 2.49 -8.19
N LEU A 707 -14.88 3.24 -8.69
CA LEU A 707 -14.71 4.58 -9.23
C LEU A 707 -15.65 5.51 -8.46
N CYS A 708 -15.16 6.64 -8.00
CA CYS A 708 -15.97 7.64 -7.31
C CYS A 708 -15.60 9.04 -7.78
N TRP A 709 -16.57 9.76 -8.34
CA TRP A 709 -16.41 11.18 -8.68
C TRP A 709 -16.49 12.04 -7.43
N LYS A 710 -15.65 13.08 -7.37
CA LYS A 710 -15.74 14.11 -6.35
C LYS A 710 -17.03 14.90 -6.56
N ASN A 711 -17.80 15.11 -5.51
CA ASN A 711 -18.96 16.00 -5.55
C ASN A 711 -18.49 17.46 -5.51
N CYS A 712 -18.97 18.32 -6.41
CA CYS A 712 -18.53 19.71 -6.52
C CYS A 712 -19.55 20.71 -5.92
N ASN A 713 -20.50 20.23 -5.10
CA ASN A 713 -21.60 21.06 -4.60
C ASN A 713 -21.25 21.96 -3.39
N GLY A 714 -19.98 22.04 -2.98
CA GLY A 714 -19.51 22.82 -1.83
C GLY A 714 -18.54 23.94 -2.20
N LYS A 715 -18.74 25.12 -1.61
CA LYS A 715 -18.12 26.42 -1.91
C LYS A 715 -16.60 26.47 -1.65
N THR A 716 -15.87 27.06 -2.58
CA THR A 716 -14.79 28.02 -2.29
C THR A 716 -14.81 29.09 -3.38
N GLU A 717 -15.16 30.33 -3.03
CA GLU A 717 -15.26 31.49 -3.95
C GLU A 717 -13.94 31.80 -4.70
N GLN A 718 -12.83 31.18 -4.30
CA GLN A 718 -11.53 31.31 -4.96
C GLN A 718 -11.26 30.26 -6.06
N ASN A 719 -12.06 29.18 -6.15
CA ASN A 719 -11.80 28.03 -7.05
C ASN A 719 -12.93 27.75 -8.05
N GLU A 720 -13.95 28.62 -8.17
CA GLU A 720 -15.06 28.42 -9.13
C GLU A 720 -14.59 28.29 -10.60
N ALA A 721 -13.48 28.95 -10.96
CA ALA A 721 -12.90 28.84 -12.30
C ALA A 721 -12.20 27.48 -12.55
N GLU A 722 -11.44 26.96 -11.57
CA GLU A 722 -10.81 25.65 -11.68
C GLU A 722 -11.82 24.50 -11.60
N GLY A 723 -12.84 24.61 -10.74
CA GLY A 723 -13.91 23.60 -10.63
C GLY A 723 -14.83 23.54 -11.85
N ALA A 724 -14.95 24.63 -12.60
CA ALA A 724 -15.67 24.65 -13.87
C ALA A 724 -14.91 23.95 -15.01
N GLU A 725 -13.58 24.02 -14.98
CA GLU A 725 -12.69 23.47 -16.01
C GLU A 725 -12.23 22.03 -15.70
N TRP A 726 -12.00 21.67 -14.43
CA TRP A 726 -11.39 20.41 -14.04
C TRP A 726 -12.27 19.55 -13.15
N LEU A 727 -12.57 18.35 -13.63
CA LEU A 727 -13.30 17.32 -12.88
C LEU A 727 -12.31 16.42 -12.14
N HIS A 728 -12.71 15.90 -10.99
CA HIS A 728 -11.90 14.98 -10.20
C HIS A 728 -12.65 13.69 -9.92
N PHE A 729 -11.96 12.56 -10.06
CA PHE A 729 -12.45 11.27 -9.59
C PHE A 729 -11.31 10.46 -9.01
N ALA A 730 -11.66 9.48 -8.19
CA ALA A 730 -10.72 8.53 -7.62
C ALA A 730 -11.07 7.11 -8.04
N SER A 731 -10.05 6.26 -8.13
CA SER A 731 -10.18 4.82 -8.35
C SER A 731 -9.34 4.03 -7.36
N CYS A 732 -9.77 2.80 -7.07
CA CYS A 732 -9.02 1.84 -6.28
C CYS A 732 -9.11 0.44 -6.93
N GLY A 733 -8.17 -0.44 -6.62
CA GLY A 733 -8.11 -1.76 -7.25
C GLY A 733 -7.33 -2.82 -6.48
N GLU A 734 -7.30 -4.02 -7.07
CA GLU A 734 -6.58 -5.18 -6.52
C GLU A 734 -5.05 -5.03 -6.55
N ASP A 735 -4.53 -3.97 -7.18
CA ASP A 735 -3.10 -3.65 -7.19
C ASP A 735 -2.66 -2.83 -5.98
N HIS A 736 -3.48 -2.80 -4.93
CA HIS A 736 -3.21 -2.15 -3.65
C HIS A 736 -3.15 -0.61 -3.73
N THR A 737 -3.48 -0.03 -4.89
CA THR A 737 -3.36 1.42 -5.10
C THR A 737 -4.69 2.16 -5.05
N VAL A 738 -4.60 3.41 -4.61
CA VAL A 738 -5.63 4.44 -4.74
C VAL A 738 -5.08 5.53 -5.66
N LYS A 739 -5.84 5.92 -6.68
CA LYS A 739 -5.43 6.92 -7.68
C LYS A 739 -6.45 8.03 -7.75
N ILE A 740 -5.99 9.28 -7.76
CA ILE A 740 -6.81 10.48 -7.93
C ILE A 740 -6.49 11.09 -9.29
N TYR A 741 -7.51 11.33 -10.10
CA TYR A 741 -7.38 11.87 -11.45
C TYR A 741 -7.99 13.26 -11.51
N LYS A 742 -7.32 14.13 -12.27
CA LYS A 742 -7.81 15.45 -12.67
C LYS A 742 -8.06 15.40 -14.19
N VAL A 743 -9.30 15.67 -14.61
CA VAL A 743 -9.78 15.54 -15.99
C VAL A 743 -10.20 16.91 -16.51
N ASN A 744 -9.62 17.37 -17.62
CA ASN A 744 -10.01 18.63 -18.21
C ASN A 744 -11.36 18.48 -18.90
N ARG A 745 -12.38 19.17 -18.41
CA ARG A 745 -13.76 19.15 -18.94
C ARG A 745 -13.87 19.72 -20.34
N CYS A 746 -12.97 20.63 -20.74
CA CYS A 746 -12.91 21.15 -22.11
C CYS A 746 -12.40 20.12 -23.12
N ALA A 747 -11.72 19.07 -22.64
CA ALA A 747 -11.24 17.97 -23.48
C ALA A 747 -12.25 16.81 -23.62
N LEU A 748 -13.42 16.88 -22.95
CA LEU A 748 -14.44 15.82 -22.91
C LEU A 748 -15.59 15.99 -23.90
#